data_AF-A0A965Q5E5-F1
#
_entry.id   AF-A0A965Q5E5-F1
#
_cell.length_a   1.000
_cell.length_b   1.000
_cell.length_c   1.000
_cell.angle_alpha   90.00
_cell.angle_beta   90.00
_cell.angle_gamma   90.00
#
_symmetry.space_group_name_H-M   'P 1'
#
loop_
_entity.id
_entity.type
_entity.pdbx_description
1 polymer ?
#
loop_
_entity_poly.entity_id
_entity_poly.type
_entity_poly.pdbx_seq_one_letter_code
_entity_poly.pdbx_strand_id
1 'polypeptide(L)'
;ISAASKSSGVRGAGFIENNNQRIIVNTEGQSKSLEDIGKTAVINNKNQIIYLKDLAEIKEGSIPTISAASINGDEGIYLSVQGQLGSDTYKLTQLIESAVKDIKPSLLEQDIKINPELFRPANFINASIKGVRFDILIGSLLVILVLFLFLFNFRTAFISATAIPLSLLTAIIVLSYFNLGLNIMVLSGLAIALGEVVDDAIIDSENIFRRLKENIKLKNPLPIAKVVYEASMEVRSSVVYATMIVVTVFLPLLSLNGVAGKLFGPLGVAYIFSILASLVVALTVTPALSYLLLGKLNFKSSESPIMIFIKNKYMTLLYLIEKKSTAITLFTLTFILIGFSLIPLFKTQFIPPLHEGHFIMHMTSLPGTSEKESLRIGNEISKKIRDIPGVKSVAQWVGRSPMGADTFGTHYSEFEIELNPSDGPTQDKILNQIENLTQNNNYVGLNFAINTFLTERIEETISGYYSSVVINIFGTNLDAIDQDTQKISSALASVKGVKNINIVSPAGTPQITIRFLSEKLSQWGIQKTDLLNVIRAAFEGLPVAQVYEGNAKVNISVILNKNFRDDITDIQKLPIMAADGRIVQLGQIAYIAQENGRSKILHQGGKRIQTITADIDERDINDFNNDLKNKLSALKLNQGNYYEVTGEAEANAKSQEELIVHSIIAGAGILLMLYVAFGNLRNLLLTLFNLPFALIGGVFAVAFNAGWISIGSLIGFVTLFGITLRNSIMLISHYQHLIEVEGFTWNLETCIKGASERLPSILMTAIVTALGLLPLALGSGQPGKEIEGPMATIIVGGLVTSTILNLLILPSIMLHFGKFVKRD
;
A
#
# COMPACT_ATOMS: atom_id res chain seq x y z
N ILE A 1 30.78 -33.89 -28.49
CA ILE A 1 29.37 -33.41 -28.60
C ILE A 1 28.46 -34.49 -29.19
N SER A 2 28.59 -34.86 -30.48
CA SER A 2 27.68 -35.83 -31.13
C SER A 2 27.60 -37.18 -30.41
N ALA A 3 28.74 -37.77 -30.02
CA ALA A 3 28.74 -39.01 -29.23
C ALA A 3 27.97 -38.86 -27.90
N ALA A 4 28.24 -37.80 -27.14
CA ALA A 4 27.54 -37.51 -25.89
C ALA A 4 26.03 -37.26 -26.06
N SER A 5 25.58 -36.75 -27.22
CA SER A 5 24.13 -36.64 -27.49
C SER A 5 23.43 -37.99 -27.71
N LYS A 6 24.22 -39.04 -28.00
CA LYS A 6 23.78 -40.41 -28.24
C LYS A 6 24.12 -41.36 -27.09
N SER A 7 24.63 -40.84 -25.96
CA SER A 7 25.03 -41.66 -24.81
C SER A 7 23.83 -42.15 -23.99
N SER A 8 22.68 -41.52 -24.12
CA SER A 8 21.48 -41.86 -23.35
C SER A 8 20.22 -41.52 -24.14
N GLY A 9 19.21 -42.38 -24.06
CA GLY A 9 17.90 -42.07 -24.61
C GLY A 9 16.81 -43.07 -24.23
N VAL A 10 15.58 -42.56 -24.10
CA VAL A 10 14.38 -43.38 -23.90
C VAL A 10 13.53 -43.29 -25.16
N ARG A 11 13.26 -44.43 -25.80
CA ARG A 11 12.40 -44.53 -27.00
C ARG A 11 11.44 -45.71 -26.85
N GLY A 12 10.21 -45.56 -27.32
CA GLY A 12 9.27 -46.68 -27.39
C GLY A 12 9.60 -47.60 -28.57
N ALA A 13 9.53 -48.91 -28.36
CA ALA A 13 9.84 -49.93 -29.38
C ALA A 13 8.60 -50.70 -29.88
N GLY A 14 7.39 -50.23 -29.55
CA GLY A 14 6.14 -50.84 -30.00
C GLY A 14 5.76 -52.09 -29.19
N PHE A 15 5.15 -53.06 -29.86
CA PHE A 15 4.63 -54.30 -29.24
C PHE A 15 4.65 -55.44 -30.25
N ILE A 16 4.70 -56.67 -29.76
CA ILE A 16 4.48 -57.90 -30.51
C ILE A 16 3.09 -58.41 -30.14
N GLU A 17 2.27 -58.76 -31.12
CA GLU A 17 0.91 -59.24 -30.89
C GLU A 17 0.78 -60.68 -31.39
N ASN A 18 0.22 -61.55 -30.55
CA ASN A 18 -0.16 -62.91 -30.92
C ASN A 18 -1.67 -63.09 -30.71
N ASN A 19 -2.19 -64.27 -31.03
CA ASN A 19 -3.64 -64.55 -30.99
C ASN A 19 -4.31 -64.28 -29.62
N ASN A 20 -3.55 -64.26 -28.52
CA ASN A 20 -4.08 -64.16 -27.17
C ASN A 20 -3.61 -62.91 -26.41
N GLN A 21 -2.49 -62.28 -26.80
CA GLN A 21 -1.83 -61.25 -26.01
C GLN A 21 -1.10 -60.21 -26.87
N ARG A 22 -1.02 -59.00 -26.33
CA ARG A 22 -0.22 -57.89 -26.85
C ARG A 22 0.92 -57.60 -25.89
N ILE A 23 2.15 -57.92 -26.30
CA ILE A 23 3.37 -57.87 -25.50
C ILE A 23 4.14 -56.60 -25.85
N ILE A 24 4.26 -55.67 -24.91
CA ILE A 24 5.00 -54.42 -25.11
C ILE A 24 6.50 -54.71 -25.20
N VAL A 25 7.18 -54.13 -26.20
CA VAL A 25 8.64 -54.18 -26.31
C VAL A 25 9.20 -53.01 -25.52
N ASN A 26 9.74 -53.30 -24.34
CA ASN A 26 10.38 -52.30 -23.48
C ASN A 26 11.88 -52.25 -23.76
N THR A 27 12.41 -51.08 -24.16
CA THR A 27 13.84 -50.89 -24.45
C THR A 27 14.50 -49.98 -23.43
N GLU A 28 15.59 -50.46 -22.82
CA GLU A 28 16.41 -49.70 -21.89
C GLU A 28 17.63 -49.12 -22.61
N GLY A 29 17.54 -47.85 -23.04
CA GLY A 29 18.64 -47.12 -23.71
C GLY A 29 19.21 -45.95 -22.91
N GLN A 30 18.70 -45.72 -21.69
CA GLN A 30 19.16 -44.65 -20.82
C GLN A 30 20.44 -45.09 -20.09
N SER A 31 21.46 -44.24 -20.10
CA SER A 31 22.64 -44.46 -19.25
C SER A 31 22.26 -44.25 -17.78
N LYS A 32 22.57 -45.22 -16.92
CA LYS A 32 22.22 -45.20 -15.48
C LYS A 32 23.39 -44.79 -14.59
N SER A 33 24.60 -44.76 -15.12
CA SER A 33 25.81 -44.41 -14.39
C SER A 33 26.75 -43.54 -15.23
N LEU A 34 27.66 -42.82 -14.59
CA LEU A 34 28.74 -42.09 -15.26
C LEU A 34 29.61 -43.01 -16.13
N GLU A 35 29.80 -44.27 -15.70
CA GLU A 35 30.57 -45.25 -16.45
C GLU A 35 29.90 -45.64 -17.77
N ASP A 36 28.57 -45.77 -17.79
CA ASP A 36 27.78 -46.06 -19.00
C ASP A 36 27.90 -44.92 -20.01
N ILE A 37 27.78 -43.67 -19.54
CA ILE A 37 28.00 -42.49 -20.37
C ILE A 37 29.43 -42.55 -20.96
N GLY A 38 30.41 -42.93 -20.15
CA GLY A 38 31.81 -43.06 -20.56
C GLY A 38 32.09 -44.13 -21.58
N LYS A 39 31.33 -45.23 -21.60
CA LYS A 39 31.41 -46.33 -22.58
C LYS A 39 30.78 -45.99 -23.93
N THR A 40 30.30 -44.76 -24.13
CA THR A 40 29.77 -44.34 -25.43
C THR A 40 30.90 -44.26 -26.47
N ALA A 41 30.77 -45.00 -27.57
CA ALA A 41 31.76 -44.99 -28.64
C ALA A 41 31.75 -43.66 -29.41
N VAL A 42 32.94 -43.08 -29.64
CA VAL A 42 33.14 -41.83 -30.38
C VAL A 42 33.65 -42.11 -31.79
N ILE A 43 34.70 -42.95 -31.91
CA ILE A 43 35.28 -43.39 -33.17
C ILE A 43 35.41 -44.91 -33.14
N ASN A 44 35.05 -45.55 -34.25
CA ASN A 44 35.24 -46.98 -34.46
C ASN A 44 36.13 -47.19 -35.68
N ASN A 45 37.44 -47.34 -35.43
CA ASN A 45 38.40 -47.76 -36.46
C ASN A 45 38.61 -49.27 -36.37
N LYS A 46 38.87 -49.93 -37.50
CA LYS A 46 38.86 -51.41 -37.67
C LYS A 46 39.63 -52.23 -36.60
N ASN A 47 40.55 -51.62 -35.83
CA ASN A 47 41.31 -52.28 -34.77
C ASN A 47 41.20 -51.64 -33.36
N GLN A 48 40.48 -50.52 -33.17
CA GLN A 48 40.33 -49.88 -31.85
C GLN A 48 39.09 -48.99 -31.78
N ILE A 49 38.32 -49.13 -30.70
CA ILE A 49 37.18 -48.27 -30.36
C ILE A 49 37.68 -47.21 -29.37
N ILE A 50 37.45 -45.93 -29.68
CA ILE A 50 37.71 -44.82 -28.77
C ILE A 50 36.39 -44.46 -28.08
N TYR A 51 36.38 -44.51 -26.76
CA TYR A 51 35.23 -44.21 -25.92
C TYR A 51 35.23 -42.74 -25.46
N LEU A 52 34.08 -42.26 -24.99
CA LEU A 52 33.93 -40.89 -24.52
C LEU A 52 34.84 -40.61 -23.31
N LYS A 53 34.98 -41.58 -22.41
CA LYS A 53 35.89 -41.51 -21.25
C LYS A 53 37.38 -41.37 -21.63
N ASP A 54 37.74 -41.76 -22.85
CA ASP A 54 39.13 -41.65 -23.34
C ASP A 54 39.45 -40.22 -23.79
N LEU A 55 38.42 -39.39 -24.00
CA LEU A 55 38.53 -38.02 -24.52
C LEU A 55 38.08 -36.94 -23.52
N ALA A 56 37.27 -37.30 -22.52
CA ALA A 56 36.69 -36.36 -21.58
C ALA A 56 36.55 -36.96 -20.18
N GLU A 57 36.69 -36.10 -19.17
CA GLU A 57 36.32 -36.42 -17.79
C GLU A 57 34.80 -36.38 -17.65
N ILE A 58 34.21 -37.43 -17.10
CA ILE A 58 32.76 -37.55 -16.92
C ILE A 58 32.48 -37.54 -15.43
N LYS A 59 31.82 -36.49 -14.98
CA LYS A 59 31.49 -36.26 -13.58
C LYS A 59 30.15 -35.55 -13.46
N GLU A 60 29.55 -35.70 -12.30
CA GLU A 60 28.47 -34.84 -11.86
C GLU A 60 29.02 -33.43 -11.60
N GLY A 61 28.25 -32.42 -12.00
CA GLY A 61 28.64 -31.03 -11.87
C GLY A 61 27.43 -30.11 -12.00
N SER A 62 27.59 -28.86 -11.56
CA SER A 62 26.57 -27.83 -11.67
C SER A 62 26.68 -27.06 -12.99
N ILE A 63 25.57 -26.47 -13.41
CA ILE A 63 25.61 -25.45 -14.47
C ILE A 63 26.31 -24.20 -13.93
N PRO A 64 26.92 -23.35 -14.80
CA PRO A 64 27.39 -22.04 -14.38
C PRO A 64 26.30 -21.26 -13.64
N THR A 65 26.59 -20.86 -12.41
CA THR A 65 25.63 -20.20 -11.52
C THR A 65 25.40 -18.75 -11.94
N ILE A 66 24.14 -18.34 -12.00
CA ILE A 66 23.74 -16.94 -12.21
C ILE A 66 23.18 -16.30 -10.94
N SER A 67 23.30 -17.01 -9.82
CA SER A 67 22.79 -16.60 -8.52
C SER A 67 23.54 -17.27 -7.39
N ALA A 68 23.50 -16.66 -6.22
CA ALA A 68 23.95 -17.22 -4.96
C ALA A 68 23.03 -16.70 -3.85
N ALA A 69 23.01 -17.36 -2.69
CA ALA A 69 22.27 -16.87 -1.54
C ALA A 69 23.02 -17.13 -0.24
N SER A 70 22.77 -16.27 0.74
CA SER A 70 23.31 -16.35 2.08
C SER A 70 22.21 -16.06 3.10
N ILE A 71 22.20 -16.80 4.19
CA ILE A 71 21.24 -16.65 5.27
C ILE A 71 22.04 -16.42 6.54
N ASN A 72 21.92 -15.22 7.13
CA ASN A 72 22.66 -14.79 8.31
C ASN A 72 24.20 -14.87 8.17
N GLY A 73 24.70 -14.77 6.93
CA GLY A 73 26.13 -14.82 6.63
C GLY A 73 26.67 -16.20 6.26
N ASP A 74 25.83 -17.24 6.29
CA ASP A 74 26.16 -18.59 5.85
C ASP A 74 25.55 -18.86 4.47
N GLU A 75 26.29 -19.48 3.54
CA GLU A 75 25.78 -19.85 2.22
C GLU A 75 24.57 -20.79 2.35
N GLY A 76 23.52 -20.54 1.59
CA GLY A 76 22.27 -21.27 1.70
C GLY A 76 21.44 -21.28 0.42
N ILE A 77 20.32 -22.00 0.47
CA ILE A 77 19.33 -22.04 -0.61
C ILE A 77 18.17 -21.13 -0.22
N TYR A 78 17.92 -20.11 -1.05
CA TYR A 78 16.78 -19.22 -0.89
C TYR A 78 15.64 -19.66 -1.81
N LEU A 79 14.45 -19.89 -1.22
CA LEU A 79 13.25 -20.29 -1.93
C LEU A 79 12.24 -19.14 -1.94
N SER A 80 12.10 -18.47 -3.07
CA SER A 80 11.07 -17.45 -3.27
C SER A 80 9.73 -18.11 -3.63
N VAL A 81 8.66 -17.76 -2.90
CA VAL A 81 7.30 -18.22 -3.19
C VAL A 81 6.46 -17.02 -3.60
N GLN A 82 5.89 -17.07 -4.81
CA GLN A 82 5.07 -16.00 -5.37
C GLN A 82 3.59 -16.42 -5.38
N GLY A 83 2.73 -15.56 -4.83
CA GLY A 83 1.28 -15.73 -4.93
C GLY A 83 0.79 -15.49 -6.35
N GLN A 84 -0.17 -16.28 -6.81
CA GLN A 84 -0.86 -16.01 -8.07
C GLN A 84 -1.75 -14.76 -7.94
N LEU A 85 -2.02 -14.08 -9.05
CA LEU A 85 -2.92 -12.93 -9.04
C LEU A 85 -4.27 -13.28 -8.41
N GLY A 86 -4.66 -12.54 -7.37
CA GLY A 86 -5.90 -12.76 -6.61
C GLY A 86 -5.79 -13.79 -5.46
N SER A 87 -4.60 -14.36 -5.20
CA SER A 87 -4.40 -15.23 -4.04
C SER A 87 -4.44 -14.43 -2.74
N ASP A 88 -5.07 -15.00 -1.70
CA ASP A 88 -5.02 -14.46 -0.35
C ASP A 88 -3.67 -14.77 0.30
N THR A 89 -2.87 -13.73 0.56
CA THR A 89 -1.52 -13.82 1.14
C THR A 89 -1.52 -14.51 2.50
N TYR A 90 -2.54 -14.26 3.33
CA TYR A 90 -2.63 -14.83 4.67
C TYR A 90 -2.91 -16.33 4.58
N LYS A 91 -3.91 -16.73 3.79
CA LYS A 91 -4.26 -18.13 3.55
C LYS A 91 -3.12 -18.90 2.88
N LEU A 92 -2.45 -18.28 1.90
CA LEU A 92 -1.30 -18.87 1.23
C LEU A 92 -0.17 -19.15 2.23
N THR A 93 0.12 -18.19 3.13
CA THR A 93 1.13 -18.38 4.17
C THR A 93 0.80 -19.58 5.07
N GLN A 94 -0.47 -19.75 5.48
CA GLN A 94 -0.89 -20.90 6.29
C GLN A 94 -0.69 -22.24 5.56
N LEU A 95 -0.93 -22.29 4.24
CA LEU A 95 -0.71 -23.48 3.43
C LEU A 95 0.80 -23.81 3.33
N ILE A 96 1.64 -22.79 3.13
CA ILE A 96 3.10 -22.95 3.08
C ILE A 96 3.62 -23.47 4.43
N GLU A 97 3.18 -22.88 5.54
CA GLU A 97 3.60 -23.32 6.88
C GLU A 97 3.20 -24.76 7.18
N SER A 98 2.00 -25.15 6.76
CA SER A 98 1.54 -26.54 6.89
C SER A 98 2.42 -27.48 6.08
N ALA A 99 2.69 -27.14 4.81
CA ALA A 99 3.56 -27.95 3.95
C ALA A 99 5.00 -28.04 4.48
N VAL A 100 5.57 -26.93 4.97
CA VAL A 100 6.91 -26.90 5.58
C VAL A 100 6.95 -27.75 6.85
N LYS A 101 5.89 -27.70 7.67
CA LYS A 101 5.78 -28.53 8.88
C LYS A 101 5.75 -30.02 8.55
N ASP A 102 5.07 -30.41 7.47
CA ASP A 102 4.96 -31.81 7.05
C ASP A 102 6.29 -32.37 6.54
N ILE A 103 7.09 -31.58 5.81
CA ILE A 103 8.39 -32.02 5.27
C ILE A 103 9.56 -31.88 6.26
N LYS A 104 9.41 -31.06 7.31
CA LYS A 104 10.49 -30.74 8.26
C LYS A 104 11.14 -31.98 8.89
N PRO A 105 10.42 -33.03 9.33
CA PRO A 105 11.05 -34.21 9.92
C PRO A 105 12.02 -34.91 8.97
N SER A 106 11.61 -35.13 7.70
CA SER A 106 12.44 -35.79 6.70
C SER A 106 13.67 -34.97 6.31
N LEU A 107 13.58 -33.65 6.36
CA LEU A 107 14.71 -32.76 6.09
C LEU A 107 15.70 -32.72 7.27
N LEU A 108 15.20 -32.77 8.51
CA LEU A 108 16.06 -32.88 9.70
C LEU A 108 16.83 -34.20 9.75
N GLU A 109 16.24 -35.31 9.29
CA GLU A 109 16.95 -36.60 9.15
C GLU A 109 18.12 -36.51 8.17
N GLN A 110 18.10 -35.56 7.24
CA GLN A 110 19.15 -35.28 6.26
C GLN A 110 20.09 -34.14 6.67
N ASP A 111 20.00 -33.67 7.92
CA ASP A 111 20.76 -32.52 8.44
C ASP A 111 20.51 -31.20 7.69
N ILE A 112 19.32 -31.05 7.09
CA ILE A 112 18.90 -29.85 6.36
C ILE A 112 18.10 -28.94 7.32
N LYS A 113 18.65 -27.75 7.60
CA LYS A 113 17.99 -26.72 8.39
C LYS A 113 17.17 -25.77 7.52
N ILE A 114 15.87 -25.70 7.75
CA ILE A 114 14.98 -24.70 7.12
C ILE A 114 14.80 -23.51 8.07
N ASN A 115 14.92 -22.29 7.52
CA ASN A 115 14.58 -21.05 8.20
C ASN A 115 13.27 -20.49 7.60
N PRO A 116 12.09 -20.84 8.13
CA PRO A 116 10.81 -20.45 7.53
C PRO A 116 10.44 -18.98 7.77
N GLU A 117 11.22 -18.25 8.58
CA GLU A 117 10.89 -16.90 9.06
C GLU A 117 11.67 -15.77 8.36
N LEU A 118 12.34 -16.05 7.23
CA LEU A 118 13.23 -15.08 6.59
C LEU A 118 12.51 -13.86 5.99
N PHE A 119 11.28 -14.06 5.49
CA PHE A 119 10.41 -13.00 5.00
C PHE A 119 8.96 -13.47 5.00
N ARG A 120 8.09 -12.80 5.76
CA ARG A 120 6.70 -13.22 5.97
C ARG A 120 5.74 -12.03 5.99
N PRO A 121 5.18 -11.62 4.84
CA PRO A 121 4.20 -10.51 4.77
C PRO A 121 2.98 -10.68 5.69
N ALA A 122 2.61 -11.93 6.01
CA ALA A 122 1.53 -12.22 6.96
C ALA A 122 1.78 -11.69 8.38
N ASN A 123 3.04 -11.43 8.77
CA ASN A 123 3.38 -10.83 10.06
C ASN A 123 2.76 -9.44 10.19
N PHE A 124 2.91 -8.60 9.16
CA PHE A 124 2.31 -7.28 9.12
C PHE A 124 0.77 -7.37 9.16
N ILE A 125 0.17 -8.23 8.33
CA ILE A 125 -1.29 -8.45 8.32
C ILE A 125 -1.82 -8.80 9.72
N ASN A 126 -1.16 -9.72 10.42
CA ASN A 126 -1.54 -10.09 11.79
C ASN A 126 -1.39 -8.92 12.77
N ALA A 127 -0.29 -8.19 12.70
CA ALA A 127 -0.03 -7.04 13.56
C ALA A 127 -1.08 -5.94 13.35
N SER A 128 -1.37 -5.59 12.10
CA SER A 128 -2.36 -4.57 11.75
C SER A 128 -3.77 -4.98 12.16
N ILE A 129 -4.21 -6.21 11.86
CA ILE A 129 -5.56 -6.68 12.27
C ILE A 129 -5.69 -6.69 13.80
N LYS A 130 -4.65 -7.13 14.52
CA LYS A 130 -4.64 -7.13 15.98
C LYS A 130 -4.72 -5.70 16.53
N GLY A 131 -3.96 -4.77 15.95
CA GLY A 131 -3.95 -3.35 16.30
C GLY A 131 -5.32 -2.69 16.11
N VAL A 132 -5.87 -2.79 14.90
CA VAL A 132 -7.18 -2.19 14.56
C VAL A 132 -8.31 -2.83 15.37
N ARG A 133 -8.29 -4.15 15.57
CA ARG A 133 -9.28 -4.85 16.42
C ARG A 133 -9.25 -4.34 17.86
N PHE A 134 -8.06 -4.15 18.41
CA PHE A 134 -7.90 -3.63 19.77
C PHE A 134 -8.47 -2.21 19.88
N ASP A 135 -8.21 -1.36 18.89
CA ASP A 135 -8.71 0.02 18.85
C ASP A 135 -10.22 0.09 18.70
N ILE A 136 -10.83 -0.72 17.82
CA ILE A 136 -12.29 -0.82 17.69
C ILE A 136 -12.93 -1.25 19.00
N LEU A 137 -12.34 -2.20 19.73
CA LEU A 137 -12.88 -2.67 21.01
C LEU A 137 -12.80 -1.60 22.10
N ILE A 138 -11.65 -0.91 22.22
CA ILE A 138 -11.50 0.20 23.17
C ILE A 138 -12.43 1.35 22.80
N GLY A 139 -12.44 1.75 21.53
CA GLY A 139 -13.32 2.78 21.00
C GLY A 139 -14.78 2.45 21.31
N SER A 140 -15.22 1.21 21.05
CA SER A 140 -16.61 0.79 21.32
C SER A 140 -16.94 0.85 22.80
N LEU A 141 -16.02 0.43 23.66
CA LEU A 141 -16.18 0.50 25.11
C LEU A 141 -16.29 1.96 25.59
N LEU A 142 -15.44 2.86 25.09
CA LEU A 142 -15.48 4.29 25.40
C LEU A 142 -16.79 4.92 24.92
N VAL A 143 -17.24 4.61 23.71
CA VAL A 143 -18.52 5.06 23.17
C VAL A 143 -19.67 4.63 24.09
N ILE A 144 -19.74 3.34 24.44
CA ILE A 144 -20.78 2.80 25.33
C ILE A 144 -20.75 3.49 26.70
N LEU A 145 -19.57 3.71 27.26
CA LEU A 145 -19.40 4.40 28.54
C LEU A 145 -19.96 5.82 28.50
N VAL A 146 -19.68 6.57 27.43
CA VAL A 146 -20.18 7.93 27.21
C VAL A 146 -21.70 7.93 27.07
N LEU A 147 -22.26 7.00 26.30
CA LEU A 147 -23.72 6.87 26.14
C LEU A 147 -24.41 6.68 27.49
N PHE A 148 -23.88 5.79 28.35
CA PHE A 148 -24.45 5.57 29.69
C PHE A 148 -24.37 6.84 30.56
N LEU A 149 -23.25 7.56 30.51
CA LEU A 149 -23.02 8.76 31.31
C LEU A 149 -23.95 9.93 30.89
N PHE A 150 -24.16 10.11 29.60
CA PHE A 150 -24.96 11.21 29.07
C PHE A 150 -26.47 10.93 29.10
N LEU A 151 -26.90 9.72 28.74
CA LEU A 151 -28.33 9.37 28.70
C LEU A 151 -28.90 9.07 30.09
N PHE A 152 -28.07 8.63 31.04
CA PHE A 152 -28.43 8.31 32.44
C PHE A 152 -29.68 7.40 32.55
N ASN A 153 -29.94 6.63 31.49
CA ASN A 153 -30.99 5.63 31.38
C ASN A 153 -30.40 4.43 30.65
N PHE A 154 -30.31 3.31 31.37
CA PHE A 154 -29.73 2.09 30.83
C PHE A 154 -30.42 1.61 29.55
N ARG A 155 -31.74 1.77 29.44
CA ARG A 155 -32.52 1.29 28.28
C ARG A 155 -32.28 2.17 27.06
N THR A 156 -32.28 3.50 27.21
CA THR A 156 -31.99 4.41 26.09
C THR A 156 -30.56 4.20 25.60
N ALA A 157 -29.59 4.12 26.50
CA ALA A 157 -28.20 3.83 26.16
C ALA A 157 -28.03 2.45 25.50
N PHE A 158 -28.75 1.43 25.98
CA PHE A 158 -28.75 0.10 25.37
C PHE A 158 -29.32 0.12 23.95
N ILE A 159 -30.45 0.81 23.73
CA ILE A 159 -31.04 0.97 22.38
C ILE A 159 -30.04 1.61 21.43
N SER A 160 -29.46 2.75 21.79
CA SER A 160 -28.44 3.41 20.96
C SER A 160 -27.23 2.50 20.72
N ALA A 161 -26.74 1.82 21.76
CA ALA A 161 -25.58 0.92 21.65
C ALA A 161 -25.85 -0.29 20.74
N THR A 162 -27.09 -0.78 20.63
CA THR A 162 -27.42 -1.87 19.69
C THR A 162 -27.27 -1.48 18.22
N ALA A 163 -27.27 -0.18 17.90
CA ALA A 163 -27.04 0.28 16.53
C ALA A 163 -25.61 -0.01 16.04
N ILE A 164 -24.62 -0.02 16.94
CA ILE A 164 -23.22 -0.32 16.59
C ILE A 164 -23.08 -1.70 15.95
N PRO A 165 -23.36 -2.82 16.65
CA PRO A 165 -23.14 -4.15 16.09
C PRO A 165 -24.04 -4.42 14.89
N LEU A 166 -25.28 -3.91 14.89
CA LEU A 166 -26.23 -4.21 13.82
C LEU A 166 -25.83 -3.52 12.51
N SER A 167 -25.37 -2.28 12.57
CA SER A 167 -24.96 -1.53 11.37
C SER A 167 -23.63 -2.03 10.82
N LEU A 168 -22.63 -2.26 11.68
CA LEU A 168 -21.33 -2.79 11.27
C LEU A 168 -21.44 -4.21 10.70
N LEU A 169 -22.24 -5.10 11.31
CA LEU A 169 -22.47 -6.44 10.79
C LEU A 169 -23.20 -6.41 9.44
N THR A 170 -24.22 -5.54 9.31
CA THR A 170 -24.92 -5.34 8.03
C THR A 170 -23.97 -4.85 6.95
N ALA A 171 -23.09 -3.90 7.26
CA ALA A 171 -22.06 -3.44 6.34
C ALA A 171 -21.12 -4.57 5.91
N ILE A 172 -20.65 -5.40 6.85
CA ILE A 172 -19.80 -6.57 6.55
C ILE A 172 -20.52 -7.56 5.63
N ILE A 173 -21.82 -7.83 5.85
CA ILE A 173 -22.61 -8.72 4.98
C ILE A 173 -22.69 -8.15 3.56
N VAL A 174 -22.96 -6.85 3.42
CA VAL A 174 -23.03 -6.18 2.12
C VAL A 174 -21.67 -6.18 1.42
N LEU A 175 -20.59 -5.88 2.13
CA LEU A 175 -19.22 -5.93 1.61
C LEU A 175 -18.86 -7.34 1.11
N SER A 176 -19.21 -8.36 1.90
CA SER A 176 -18.99 -9.77 1.53
C SER A 176 -19.77 -10.15 0.27
N TYR A 177 -20.98 -9.63 0.07
CA TYR A 177 -21.76 -9.86 -1.15
C TYR A 177 -21.07 -9.28 -2.40
N PHE A 178 -20.36 -8.16 -2.26
CA PHE A 178 -19.56 -7.56 -3.33
C PHE A 178 -18.14 -8.16 -3.47
N ASN A 179 -17.84 -9.27 -2.78
CA ASN A 179 -16.51 -9.91 -2.75
C ASN A 179 -15.39 -8.97 -2.28
N LEU A 180 -15.70 -7.98 -1.44
CA LEU A 180 -14.71 -7.15 -0.79
C LEU A 180 -14.25 -7.85 0.49
N GLY A 181 -13.03 -8.37 0.46
CA GLY A 181 -12.41 -9.04 1.61
C GLY A 181 -12.13 -8.06 2.76
N LEU A 182 -12.10 -8.58 4.00
CA LEU A 182 -11.67 -7.81 5.17
C LEU A 182 -10.16 -7.57 5.10
N ASN A 183 -9.78 -6.35 4.80
CA ASN A 183 -8.41 -5.86 4.85
C ASN A 183 -8.32 -4.67 5.81
N ILE A 184 -7.12 -4.16 6.03
CA ILE A 184 -6.87 -3.03 6.95
C ILE A 184 -7.72 -1.82 6.54
N MET A 185 -7.76 -1.45 5.26
CA MET A 185 -8.54 -0.30 4.77
C MET A 185 -10.04 -0.45 5.04
N VAL A 186 -10.60 -1.65 4.85
CA VAL A 186 -12.00 -1.94 5.17
C VAL A 186 -12.24 -1.84 6.67
N LEU A 187 -11.37 -2.43 7.50
CA LEU A 187 -11.49 -2.37 8.96
C LEU A 187 -11.37 -0.92 9.47
N SER A 188 -10.47 -0.12 8.90
CA SER A 188 -10.34 1.30 9.23
C SER A 188 -11.61 2.06 8.86
N GLY A 189 -12.26 1.72 7.75
CA GLY A 189 -13.54 2.34 7.34
C GLY A 189 -14.67 2.06 8.35
N LEU A 190 -14.76 0.81 8.81
CA LEU A 190 -15.67 0.42 9.88
C LEU A 190 -15.31 1.09 11.22
N ALA A 191 -14.02 1.22 11.53
CA ALA A 191 -13.55 1.84 12.76
C ALA A 191 -13.87 3.34 12.82
N ILE A 192 -13.76 4.05 11.69
CA ILE A 192 -14.15 5.47 11.61
C ILE A 192 -15.65 5.62 11.73
N ALA A 193 -16.40 4.74 11.08
CA ALA A 193 -17.86 4.73 11.16
C ALA A 193 -18.36 4.47 12.59
N LEU A 194 -17.56 3.88 13.48
CA LEU A 194 -17.96 3.51 14.84
C LEU A 194 -18.60 4.67 15.63
N GLY A 195 -18.00 5.87 15.57
CA GLY A 195 -18.51 7.04 16.28
C GLY A 195 -19.84 7.53 15.71
N GLU A 196 -19.97 7.47 14.39
CA GLU A 196 -21.07 8.11 13.67
C GLU A 196 -22.29 7.18 13.49
N VAL A 197 -22.06 5.87 13.38
CA VAL A 197 -23.11 4.84 13.27
C VAL A 197 -24.12 4.92 14.42
N VAL A 198 -23.71 5.39 15.60
CA VAL A 198 -24.58 5.48 16.78
C VAL A 198 -25.44 6.74 16.74
N ASP A 199 -24.98 7.79 16.07
CA ASP A 199 -25.55 9.11 16.25
C ASP A 199 -27.01 9.21 15.84
N ASP A 200 -27.39 8.59 14.70
CA ASP A 200 -28.78 8.58 14.24
C ASP A 200 -29.69 7.92 15.28
N ALA A 201 -29.22 6.84 15.90
CA ALA A 201 -29.94 6.16 16.97
C ALA A 201 -29.96 6.96 18.27
N ILE A 202 -28.90 7.72 18.59
CA ILE A 202 -28.88 8.64 19.75
C ILE A 202 -29.93 9.73 19.57
N ILE A 203 -29.94 10.39 18.42
CA ILE A 203 -30.87 11.49 18.11
C ILE A 203 -32.32 11.02 18.18
N ASP A 204 -32.65 9.89 17.54
CA ASP A 204 -34.01 9.37 17.52
C ASP A 204 -34.45 8.88 18.91
N SER A 205 -33.61 8.11 19.61
CA SER A 205 -33.95 7.59 20.95
C SER A 205 -34.04 8.70 22.01
N GLU A 206 -33.22 9.74 21.94
CA GLU A 206 -33.28 10.92 22.81
C GLU A 206 -34.56 11.71 22.56
N ASN A 207 -34.92 11.95 21.30
CA ASN A 207 -36.14 12.67 20.94
C ASN A 207 -37.40 11.91 21.38
N ILE A 208 -37.45 10.60 21.13
CA ILE A 208 -38.53 9.72 21.58
C ILE A 208 -38.63 9.74 23.11
N PHE A 209 -37.51 9.61 23.81
CA PHE A 209 -37.49 9.61 25.27
C PHE A 209 -37.99 10.95 25.86
N ARG A 210 -37.60 12.07 25.24
CA ARG A 210 -38.07 13.41 25.61
C ARG A 210 -39.59 13.57 25.42
N ARG A 211 -40.11 13.23 24.24
CA ARG A 211 -41.54 13.32 23.93
C ARG A 211 -42.39 12.38 24.79
N LEU A 212 -41.89 11.19 25.14
CA LEU A 212 -42.56 10.30 26.10
C LEU A 212 -42.66 10.93 27.50
N LYS A 213 -41.62 11.62 27.99
CA LYS A 213 -41.66 12.36 29.26
C LYS A 213 -42.64 13.52 29.24
N GLU A 214 -42.72 14.26 28.13
CA GLU A 214 -43.68 15.34 27.95
C GLU A 214 -45.13 14.81 27.95
N ASN A 215 -45.38 13.70 27.26
CA ASN A 215 -46.71 13.08 27.15
C ASN A 215 -47.29 12.66 28.51
N ILE A 216 -46.45 12.23 29.45
CA ILE A 216 -46.88 11.83 30.81
C ILE A 216 -47.36 13.03 31.64
N LYS A 217 -46.86 14.24 31.35
CA LYS A 217 -47.28 15.47 32.04
C LYS A 217 -48.59 16.03 31.48
N LEU A 218 -49.09 15.52 30.36
CA LEU A 218 -50.36 15.95 29.77
C LEU A 218 -51.54 15.43 30.58
N LYS A 219 -52.62 16.23 30.65
CA LYS A 219 -53.87 15.83 31.31
C LYS A 219 -54.51 14.58 30.69
N ASN A 220 -54.35 14.40 29.38
CA ASN A 220 -54.80 13.23 28.62
C ASN A 220 -53.62 12.69 27.77
N PRO A 221 -52.86 11.70 28.27
CA PRO A 221 -51.72 11.13 27.54
C PRO A 221 -52.14 10.44 26.25
N LEU A 222 -51.40 10.68 25.17
CA LEU A 222 -51.58 10.00 23.88
C LEU A 222 -51.10 8.54 23.94
N PRO A 223 -51.59 7.65 23.06
CA PRO A 223 -51.07 6.29 22.92
C PRO A 223 -49.58 6.29 22.61
N ILE A 224 -48.82 5.46 23.31
CA ILE A 224 -47.35 5.42 23.24
C ILE A 224 -46.84 5.19 21.82
N ALA A 225 -47.48 4.31 21.05
CA ALA A 225 -47.12 4.06 19.66
C ALA A 225 -47.23 5.33 18.80
N LYS A 226 -48.24 6.16 19.04
CA LYS A 226 -48.43 7.44 18.34
C LYS A 226 -47.35 8.44 18.72
N VAL A 227 -47.00 8.54 20.00
CA VAL A 227 -45.92 9.42 20.49
C VAL A 227 -44.57 9.01 19.92
N VAL A 228 -44.25 7.72 19.90
CA VAL A 228 -43.00 7.21 19.31
C VAL A 228 -42.95 7.50 17.81
N TYR A 229 -44.06 7.28 17.09
CA TYR A 229 -44.14 7.56 15.66
C TYR A 229 -43.96 9.05 15.35
N GLU A 230 -44.68 9.94 16.04
CA GLU A 230 -44.58 11.39 15.85
C GLU A 230 -43.20 11.92 16.22
N ALA A 231 -42.62 11.45 17.34
CA ALA A 231 -41.28 11.84 17.75
C ALA A 231 -40.20 11.39 16.76
N SER A 232 -40.33 10.19 16.16
CA SER A 232 -39.39 9.75 15.13
C SER A 232 -39.57 10.51 13.82
N MET A 233 -40.82 10.82 13.45
CA MET A 233 -41.13 11.63 12.27
C MET A 233 -40.58 13.07 12.36
N GLU A 234 -40.53 13.65 13.56
CA GLU A 234 -40.00 15.00 13.82
C GLU A 234 -38.53 15.16 13.40
N VAL A 235 -37.70 14.14 13.63
CA VAL A 235 -36.24 14.21 13.35
C VAL A 235 -35.82 13.51 12.06
N ARG A 236 -36.72 12.72 11.44
CA ARG A 236 -36.41 11.86 10.30
C ARG A 236 -35.80 12.60 9.11
N SER A 237 -36.40 13.71 8.67
CA SER A 237 -35.92 14.44 7.49
C SER A 237 -34.50 14.96 7.71
N SER A 238 -34.24 15.52 8.89
CA SER A 238 -32.95 16.10 9.24
C SER A 238 -31.86 15.03 9.35
N VAL A 239 -32.20 13.87 9.92
CA VAL A 239 -31.31 12.70 9.98
C VAL A 239 -30.98 12.21 8.56
N VAL A 240 -31.99 11.97 7.70
CA VAL A 240 -31.76 11.47 6.34
C VAL A 240 -30.90 12.43 5.51
N TYR A 241 -31.19 13.74 5.55
CA TYR A 241 -30.38 14.73 4.83
C TYR A 241 -28.94 14.78 5.35
N ALA A 242 -28.77 14.75 6.68
CA ALA A 242 -27.45 14.76 7.28
C ALA A 242 -26.63 13.52 6.90
N THR A 243 -27.22 12.32 6.96
CA THR A 243 -26.57 11.07 6.53
C THR A 243 -26.21 11.12 5.04
N MET A 244 -27.11 11.59 4.16
CA MET A 244 -26.82 11.70 2.72
C MET A 244 -25.71 12.70 2.41
N ILE A 245 -25.60 13.78 3.19
CA ILE A 245 -24.49 14.73 3.08
C ILE A 245 -23.17 14.04 3.45
N VAL A 246 -23.13 13.28 4.55
CA VAL A 246 -21.92 12.55 4.93
C VAL A 246 -21.54 11.50 3.90
N VAL A 247 -22.51 10.77 3.32
CA VAL A 247 -22.24 9.84 2.20
C VAL A 247 -21.67 10.59 1.00
N THR A 248 -22.25 11.75 0.63
CA THR A 248 -21.81 12.55 -0.52
C THR A 248 -20.38 13.07 -0.35
N VAL A 249 -20.00 13.40 0.88
CA VAL A 249 -18.64 13.82 1.25
C VAL A 249 -17.58 12.74 0.93
N PHE A 250 -17.95 11.47 1.00
CA PHE A 250 -17.05 10.35 0.68
C PHE A 250 -17.10 9.87 -0.78
N LEU A 251 -18.07 10.30 -1.58
CA LEU A 251 -18.16 9.91 -3.00
C LEU A 251 -16.90 10.26 -3.83
N PRO A 252 -16.24 11.43 -3.64
CA PRO A 252 -15.01 11.75 -4.36
C PRO A 252 -13.88 10.74 -4.13
N LEU A 253 -13.90 10.02 -3.02
CA LEU A 253 -12.90 8.97 -2.74
C LEU A 253 -13.06 7.78 -3.68
N LEU A 254 -14.31 7.48 -4.09
CA LEU A 254 -14.63 6.36 -4.98
C LEU A 254 -14.27 6.63 -6.44
N SER A 255 -14.04 7.90 -6.81
CA SER A 255 -13.62 8.28 -8.16
C SER A 255 -12.11 8.25 -8.39
N LEU A 256 -11.31 8.03 -7.33
CA LEU A 256 -9.87 7.91 -7.47
C LEU A 256 -9.52 6.69 -8.33
N ASN A 257 -8.61 6.90 -9.29
CA ASN A 257 -8.10 5.83 -10.15
C ASN A 257 -6.76 5.28 -9.65
N GLY A 258 -6.25 4.25 -10.34
CA GLY A 258 -4.92 3.68 -10.09
C GLY A 258 -4.78 3.07 -8.69
N VAL A 259 -3.57 3.21 -8.12
CA VAL A 259 -3.25 2.65 -6.79
C VAL A 259 -4.03 3.34 -5.67
N ALA A 260 -4.18 4.67 -5.74
CA ALA A 260 -4.97 5.42 -4.76
C ALA A 260 -6.41 4.89 -4.64
N GLY A 261 -7.08 4.69 -5.78
CA GLY A 261 -8.43 4.12 -5.81
C GLY A 261 -8.52 2.70 -5.26
N LYS A 262 -7.52 1.86 -5.51
CA LYS A 262 -7.47 0.48 -5.00
C LYS A 262 -7.21 0.41 -3.50
N LEU A 263 -6.45 1.35 -2.95
CA LEU A 263 -6.16 1.44 -1.52
C LEU A 263 -7.33 2.07 -0.75
N PHE A 264 -7.82 3.24 -1.18
CA PHE A 264 -8.80 4.03 -0.42
C PHE A 264 -10.26 3.80 -0.84
N GLY A 265 -10.52 3.24 -2.02
CA GLY A 265 -11.88 2.87 -2.44
C GLY A 265 -12.57 1.94 -1.44
N PRO A 266 -11.94 0.82 -1.02
CA PRO A 266 -12.52 -0.09 -0.02
C PRO A 266 -12.82 0.58 1.33
N LEU A 267 -11.97 1.52 1.77
CA LEU A 267 -12.20 2.34 2.97
C LEU A 267 -13.50 3.14 2.85
N GLY A 268 -13.68 3.88 1.75
CA GLY A 268 -14.86 4.69 1.49
C GLY A 268 -16.14 3.85 1.37
N VAL A 269 -16.07 2.72 0.67
CA VAL A 269 -17.21 1.79 0.52
C VAL A 269 -17.64 1.22 1.87
N ALA A 270 -16.69 0.80 2.71
CA ALA A 270 -16.98 0.26 4.04
C ALA A 270 -17.63 1.30 4.95
N TYR A 271 -17.14 2.54 4.92
CA TYR A 271 -17.71 3.65 5.67
C TYR A 271 -19.13 3.99 5.17
N ILE A 272 -19.33 4.20 3.87
CA ILE A 272 -20.63 4.54 3.27
C ILE A 272 -21.68 3.47 3.61
N PHE A 273 -21.35 2.18 3.44
CA PHE A 273 -22.31 1.12 3.77
C PHE A 273 -22.59 1.01 5.27
N SER A 274 -21.63 1.34 6.14
CA SER A 274 -21.86 1.40 7.58
C SER A 274 -22.84 2.50 7.97
N ILE A 275 -22.69 3.68 7.39
CA ILE A 275 -23.56 4.84 7.64
C ILE A 275 -24.95 4.66 7.02
N LEU A 276 -25.04 4.06 5.82
CA LEU A 276 -26.34 3.72 5.24
C LEU A 276 -27.04 2.62 6.04
N ALA A 277 -26.31 1.62 6.53
CA ALA A 277 -26.85 0.59 7.41
C ALA A 277 -27.34 1.21 8.73
N SER A 278 -26.60 2.16 9.31
CA SER A 278 -27.01 2.84 10.54
C SER A 278 -28.27 3.66 10.36
N LEU A 279 -28.44 4.32 9.21
CA LEU A 279 -29.68 4.99 8.88
C LEU A 279 -30.86 4.02 8.83
N VAL A 280 -30.71 2.87 8.17
CA VAL A 280 -31.76 1.84 8.12
C VAL A 280 -32.11 1.35 9.52
N VAL A 281 -31.10 1.09 10.36
CA VAL A 281 -31.27 0.65 11.76
C VAL A 281 -31.99 1.73 12.58
N ALA A 282 -31.58 2.99 12.44
CA ALA A 282 -32.16 4.12 13.15
C ALA A 282 -33.61 4.40 12.75
N LEU A 283 -33.99 4.15 11.50
CA LEU A 283 -35.37 4.37 11.03
C LEU A 283 -36.32 3.20 11.31
N THR A 284 -35.80 2.01 11.62
CA THR A 284 -36.61 0.79 11.77
C THR A 284 -36.50 0.19 13.17
N VAL A 285 -35.29 -0.21 13.57
CA VAL A 285 -35.03 -0.94 14.81
C VAL A 285 -35.08 -0.02 16.03
N THR A 286 -34.54 1.20 15.92
CA THR A 286 -34.50 2.16 17.05
C THR A 286 -35.90 2.55 17.55
N PRO A 287 -36.87 2.94 16.69
CA PRO A 287 -38.24 3.23 17.13
C PRO A 287 -38.94 1.98 17.69
N ALA A 288 -38.73 0.81 17.08
CA ALA A 288 -39.33 -0.44 17.53
C ALA A 288 -38.85 -0.85 18.93
N LEU A 289 -37.53 -0.79 19.18
CA LEU A 289 -36.95 -1.06 20.49
C LEU A 289 -37.35 0.01 21.52
N SER A 290 -37.43 1.28 21.11
CA SER A 290 -37.91 2.36 21.96
C SER A 290 -39.35 2.14 22.41
N TYR A 291 -40.24 1.71 21.51
CA TYR A 291 -41.61 1.35 21.87
C TYR A 291 -41.66 0.19 22.88
N LEU A 292 -40.90 -0.89 22.64
CA LEU A 292 -40.89 -2.08 23.49
C LEU A 292 -40.30 -1.82 24.88
N LEU A 293 -39.19 -1.09 24.96
CA LEU A 293 -38.39 -0.93 26.18
C LEU A 293 -38.72 0.34 26.98
N LEU A 294 -39.16 1.42 26.32
CA LEU A 294 -39.46 2.70 26.97
C LEU A 294 -40.97 2.88 27.24
N GLY A 295 -41.85 2.19 26.51
CA GLY A 295 -43.29 2.37 26.63
C GLY A 295 -43.90 1.99 28.00
N LYS A 296 -43.29 1.09 28.77
CA LYS A 296 -43.88 0.62 30.05
C LYS A 296 -43.28 1.29 31.30
N LEU A 297 -42.54 2.39 31.15
CA LEU A 297 -41.80 3.00 32.25
C LEU A 297 -42.66 3.97 33.09
N ASN A 298 -42.57 3.83 34.42
CA ASN A 298 -42.84 4.94 35.34
C ASN A 298 -41.59 5.83 35.38
N PHE A 299 -41.56 6.89 34.57
CA PHE A 299 -40.41 7.78 34.44
C PHE A 299 -40.21 8.65 35.70
N LYS A 300 -39.65 8.06 36.76
CA LYS A 300 -39.11 8.80 37.92
C LYS A 300 -37.69 9.32 37.69
N SER A 301 -37.03 8.95 36.58
CA SER A 301 -35.64 9.36 36.31
C SER A 301 -35.56 10.80 35.79
N SER A 302 -34.89 11.64 36.57
CA SER A 302 -34.43 12.99 36.23
C SER A 302 -33.51 12.96 34.99
N GLU A 303 -33.41 14.08 34.27
CA GLU A 303 -32.32 14.28 33.31
C GLU A 303 -30.95 13.96 33.96
N SER A 304 -29.96 13.53 33.17
CA SER A 304 -28.61 13.27 33.68
C SER A 304 -28.12 14.46 34.53
N PRO A 305 -27.69 14.26 35.79
CA PRO A 305 -27.20 15.35 36.64
C PRO A 305 -26.06 16.14 35.97
N ILE A 306 -25.23 15.45 35.21
CA ILE A 306 -24.14 16.01 34.42
C ILE A 306 -24.71 16.90 33.31
N MET A 307 -25.75 16.45 32.61
CA MET A 307 -26.40 17.23 31.55
C MET A 307 -27.10 18.48 32.09
N ILE A 308 -27.76 18.39 33.24
CA ILE A 308 -28.40 19.57 33.89
C ILE A 308 -27.32 20.62 34.22
N PHE A 309 -26.19 20.19 34.80
CA PHE A 309 -25.08 21.08 35.10
C PHE A 309 -24.49 21.73 33.84
N ILE A 310 -24.24 20.92 32.79
CA ILE A 310 -23.69 21.40 31.51
C ILE A 310 -24.67 22.37 30.84
N LYS A 311 -25.96 22.05 30.74
CA LYS A 311 -27.00 22.95 30.17
C LYS A 311 -27.06 24.29 30.88
N ASN A 312 -27.09 24.29 32.22
CA ASN A 312 -27.16 25.54 33.00
C ASN A 312 -25.92 26.42 32.80
N LYS A 313 -24.72 25.82 32.81
CA LYS A 313 -23.47 26.53 32.51
C LYS A 313 -23.41 27.02 31.07
N TYR A 314 -23.85 26.20 30.13
CA TYR A 314 -23.91 26.54 28.71
C TYR A 314 -24.83 27.72 28.43
N MET A 315 -26.04 27.74 28.99
CA MET A 315 -26.94 28.89 28.85
C MET A 315 -26.30 30.17 29.43
N THR A 316 -25.65 30.07 30.58
CA THR A 316 -24.92 31.19 31.19
C THR A 316 -23.79 31.69 30.29
N LEU A 317 -23.02 30.77 29.69
CA LEU A 317 -21.96 31.06 28.73
C LEU A 317 -22.49 31.75 27.48
N LEU A 318 -23.61 31.30 26.92
CA LEU A 318 -24.24 31.94 25.75
C LEU A 318 -24.65 33.39 26.05
N TYR A 319 -25.23 33.66 27.23
CA TYR A 319 -25.54 35.04 27.65
C TYR A 319 -24.28 35.91 27.79
N LEU A 320 -23.17 35.35 28.28
CA LEU A 320 -21.90 36.07 28.41
C LEU A 320 -21.25 36.33 27.05
N ILE A 321 -21.32 35.35 26.15
CA ILE A 321 -20.80 35.47 24.78
C ILE A 321 -21.56 36.55 24.04
N GLU A 322 -22.89 36.56 24.16
CA GLU A 322 -23.74 37.55 23.50
C GLU A 322 -23.44 38.97 23.96
N LYS A 323 -23.21 39.19 25.27
CA LYS A 323 -22.81 40.50 25.81
C LYS A 323 -21.49 41.03 25.23
N LYS A 324 -20.63 40.15 24.71
CA LYS A 324 -19.34 40.48 24.10
C LYS A 324 -19.21 39.90 22.69
N SER A 325 -20.33 39.78 21.95
CA SER A 325 -20.42 39.04 20.69
C SER A 325 -19.39 39.51 19.66
N THR A 326 -19.21 40.83 19.51
CA THR A 326 -18.22 41.41 18.59
C THR A 326 -16.78 41.07 18.96
N ALA A 327 -16.42 41.14 20.24
CA ALA A 327 -15.06 40.86 20.70
C ALA A 327 -14.70 39.38 20.56
N ILE A 328 -15.64 38.48 20.85
CA ILE A 328 -15.45 37.03 20.74
C ILE A 328 -15.43 36.59 19.28
N THR A 329 -16.28 37.19 18.43
CA THR A 329 -16.24 36.95 16.98
C THR A 329 -14.90 37.40 16.40
N LEU A 330 -14.37 38.57 16.81
CA LEU A 330 -13.06 39.06 16.38
C LEU A 330 -11.92 38.16 16.87
N PHE A 331 -11.94 37.72 18.13
CA PHE A 331 -10.97 36.77 18.67
C PHE A 331 -10.96 35.46 17.90
N THR A 332 -12.16 34.94 17.61
CA THR A 332 -12.33 33.72 16.82
C THR A 332 -11.75 33.90 15.42
N LEU A 333 -12.07 35.02 14.75
CA LEU A 333 -11.52 35.35 13.43
C LEU A 333 -9.99 35.44 13.43
N THR A 334 -9.40 36.04 14.45
CA THR A 334 -7.93 36.08 14.61
C THR A 334 -7.33 34.69 14.80
N PHE A 335 -7.94 33.85 15.63
CA PHE A 335 -7.50 32.47 15.85
C PHE A 335 -7.54 31.65 14.55
N ILE A 336 -8.57 31.88 13.73
CA ILE A 336 -8.70 31.29 12.39
C ILE A 336 -7.60 31.78 11.45
N LEU A 337 -7.34 33.09 11.39
CA LEU A 337 -6.28 33.66 10.54
C LEU A 337 -4.91 33.07 10.90
N ILE A 338 -4.64 32.84 12.18
CA ILE A 338 -3.42 32.16 12.65
C ILE A 338 -3.37 30.74 12.09
N GLY A 339 -4.45 29.95 12.19
CA GLY A 339 -4.41 28.59 11.64
C GLY A 339 -4.27 28.58 10.12
N PHE A 340 -4.90 29.49 9.37
CA PHE A 340 -4.66 29.64 7.93
C PHE A 340 -3.21 29.99 7.61
N SER A 341 -2.53 30.79 8.44
CA SER A 341 -1.11 31.10 8.26
C SER A 341 -0.16 29.92 8.46
N LEU A 342 -0.62 28.83 9.10
CA LEU A 342 0.17 27.61 9.27
C LEU A 342 0.12 26.70 8.03
N ILE A 343 -0.94 26.79 7.22
CA ILE A 343 -1.13 25.91 6.04
C ILE A 343 0.06 25.93 5.08
N PRO A 344 0.66 27.09 4.73
CA PRO A 344 1.81 27.14 3.82
C PRO A 344 3.09 26.49 4.38
N LEU A 345 3.14 26.16 5.68
CA LEU A 345 4.29 25.51 6.32
C LEU A 345 4.23 23.97 6.24
N PHE A 346 3.08 23.42 5.83
CA PHE A 346 2.88 21.99 5.76
C PHE A 346 3.46 21.38 4.49
N LYS A 347 3.94 20.15 4.61
CA LYS A 347 4.47 19.34 3.52
C LYS A 347 3.44 18.28 3.11
N THR A 348 3.42 17.91 1.84
CA THR A 348 2.55 16.85 1.33
C THR A 348 3.32 15.57 1.05
N GLN A 349 2.69 14.43 1.36
CA GLN A 349 3.17 13.08 1.00
C GLN A 349 1.98 12.22 0.58
N PHE A 350 2.18 11.17 -0.21
CA PHE A 350 1.07 10.34 -0.68
C PHE A 350 0.65 9.33 0.41
N ILE A 351 1.54 8.39 0.75
CA ILE A 351 1.36 7.40 1.82
C ILE A 351 2.48 7.59 2.86
N PRO A 352 2.17 7.66 4.17
CA PRO A 352 3.20 7.64 5.21
C PRO A 352 4.00 6.33 5.19
N PRO A 353 5.29 6.34 5.54
CA PRO A 353 6.10 5.11 5.55
C PRO A 353 5.46 4.05 6.44
N LEU A 354 5.36 2.83 5.92
CA LEU A 354 4.72 1.70 6.59
C LEU A 354 5.71 0.98 7.52
N HIS A 355 5.28 0.60 8.73
CA HIS A 355 6.13 -0.14 9.67
C HIS A 355 5.84 -1.63 9.59
N GLU A 356 6.33 -2.26 8.52
CA GLU A 356 6.00 -3.65 8.18
C GLU A 356 6.76 -4.70 9.01
N GLY A 357 7.72 -4.27 9.84
CA GLY A 357 8.59 -5.16 10.61
C GLY A 357 9.68 -5.85 9.78
N HIS A 358 9.90 -5.39 8.55
CA HIS A 358 10.97 -5.86 7.68
C HIS A 358 11.35 -4.77 6.67
N PHE A 359 12.59 -4.85 6.17
CA PHE A 359 13.11 -3.97 5.11
C PHE A 359 13.65 -4.81 3.96
N ILE A 360 13.46 -4.32 2.74
CA ILE A 360 14.11 -4.82 1.54
C ILE A 360 15.22 -3.82 1.19
N MET A 361 16.45 -4.29 1.18
CA MET A 361 17.60 -3.49 0.78
C MET A 361 18.17 -4.03 -0.52
N HIS A 362 18.25 -3.17 -1.53
CA HIS A 362 18.87 -3.45 -2.80
C HIS A 362 20.32 -2.97 -2.77
N MET A 363 21.25 -3.81 -3.21
CA MET A 363 22.66 -3.47 -3.41
C MET A 363 23.02 -3.71 -4.87
N THR A 364 23.41 -2.65 -5.56
CA THR A 364 23.85 -2.73 -6.95
C THR A 364 25.31 -2.34 -7.06
N SER A 365 26.13 -3.21 -7.64
CA SER A 365 27.51 -2.92 -8.04
C SER A 365 27.61 -2.69 -9.56
N LEU A 366 28.82 -2.43 -10.06
CA LEU A 366 29.06 -2.25 -11.49
C LEU A 366 28.70 -3.52 -12.30
N PRO A 367 27.99 -3.40 -13.44
CA PRO A 367 27.69 -4.54 -14.29
C PRO A 367 28.94 -5.30 -14.72
N GLY A 368 28.99 -6.60 -14.42
CA GLY A 368 30.15 -7.46 -14.64
C GLY A 368 30.79 -7.97 -13.35
N THR A 369 30.40 -7.46 -12.17
CA THR A 369 30.75 -8.08 -10.88
C THR A 369 30.23 -9.52 -10.82
N SER A 370 31.09 -10.45 -10.39
CA SER A 370 30.74 -11.86 -10.25
C SER A 370 29.83 -12.11 -9.05
N GLU A 371 29.06 -13.20 -9.11
CA GLU A 371 28.16 -13.63 -8.04
C GLU A 371 28.90 -13.87 -6.72
N LYS A 372 30.14 -14.39 -6.80
CA LYS A 372 31.00 -14.63 -5.63
C LYS A 372 31.43 -13.35 -4.94
N GLU A 373 31.78 -12.33 -5.72
CA GLU A 373 32.21 -11.06 -5.16
C GLU A 373 31.03 -10.30 -4.55
N SER A 374 29.88 -10.30 -5.22
CA SER A 374 28.63 -9.75 -4.68
C SER A 374 28.22 -10.45 -3.38
N LEU A 375 28.35 -11.78 -3.30
CA LEU A 375 28.07 -12.55 -2.09
C LEU A 375 29.09 -12.23 -0.98
N ARG A 376 30.38 -12.10 -1.31
CA ARG A 376 31.43 -11.76 -0.34
C ARG A 376 31.19 -10.40 0.30
N ILE A 377 30.95 -9.37 -0.51
CA ILE A 377 30.66 -8.00 -0.06
C ILE A 377 29.36 -7.99 0.75
N GLY A 378 28.30 -8.61 0.22
CA GLY A 378 27.02 -8.64 0.90
C GLY A 378 27.03 -9.41 2.22
N ASN A 379 27.84 -10.46 2.35
CA ASN A 379 28.05 -11.16 3.63
C ASN A 379 28.71 -10.27 4.68
N GLU A 380 29.63 -9.38 4.29
CA GLU A 380 30.22 -8.41 5.21
C GLU A 380 29.18 -7.41 5.72
N ILE A 381 28.33 -6.92 4.80
CA ILE A 381 27.26 -5.98 5.11
C ILE A 381 26.18 -6.65 5.98
N SER A 382 25.75 -7.86 5.62
CA SER A 382 24.76 -8.65 6.36
C SER A 382 25.16 -8.86 7.82
N LYS A 383 26.45 -9.11 8.08
CA LYS A 383 26.96 -9.26 9.46
C LYS A 383 26.80 -7.95 10.25
N LYS A 384 27.17 -6.81 9.67
CA LYS A 384 27.03 -5.50 10.33
C LYS A 384 25.57 -5.13 10.58
N ILE A 385 24.68 -5.43 9.64
CA ILE A 385 23.24 -5.20 9.79
C ILE A 385 22.66 -6.10 10.89
N ARG A 386 23.04 -7.38 10.91
CA ARG A 386 22.59 -8.34 11.93
C ARG A 386 23.04 -7.96 13.35
N ASP A 387 24.16 -7.27 13.50
CA ASP A 387 24.66 -6.79 14.79
C ASP A 387 23.87 -5.57 15.32
N ILE A 388 22.96 -4.99 14.53
CA ILE A 388 22.05 -3.93 14.97
C ILE A 388 20.99 -4.51 15.92
N PRO A 389 20.82 -3.93 17.13
CA PRO A 389 19.79 -4.37 18.07
C PRO A 389 18.39 -4.25 17.46
N GLY A 390 17.67 -5.37 17.41
CA GLY A 390 16.30 -5.42 16.87
C GLY A 390 16.20 -6.15 15.52
N VAL A 391 17.30 -6.30 14.77
CA VAL A 391 17.34 -7.16 13.58
C VAL A 391 17.30 -8.63 13.99
N LYS A 392 16.39 -9.40 13.40
CA LYS A 392 16.17 -10.82 13.70
C LYS A 392 16.94 -11.72 12.75
N SER A 393 16.88 -11.44 11.44
CA SER A 393 17.62 -12.17 10.42
C SER A 393 17.87 -11.33 9.18
N VAL A 394 18.91 -11.68 8.45
CA VAL A 394 19.23 -11.08 7.14
C VAL A 394 19.42 -12.21 6.14
N ALA A 395 18.58 -12.26 5.12
CA ALA A 395 18.78 -13.13 3.96
C ALA A 395 19.27 -12.27 2.79
N GLN A 396 20.29 -12.74 2.09
CA GLN A 396 20.78 -12.13 0.85
C GLN A 396 20.57 -13.12 -0.29
N TRP A 397 20.10 -12.63 -1.43
CA TRP A 397 20.23 -13.36 -2.70
C TRP A 397 20.87 -12.46 -3.75
N VAL A 398 21.71 -13.08 -4.60
CA VAL A 398 22.49 -12.44 -5.65
C VAL A 398 21.93 -12.89 -6.99
N GLY A 399 21.86 -11.99 -7.96
CA GLY A 399 21.44 -12.33 -9.32
C GLY A 399 19.95 -12.65 -9.41
N ARG A 400 19.58 -13.82 -9.94
CA ARG A 400 18.17 -14.20 -10.09
C ARG A 400 17.96 -15.71 -10.06
N SER A 401 16.76 -16.12 -9.68
CA SER A 401 16.30 -17.49 -9.94
C SER A 401 16.10 -17.71 -11.46
N PRO A 402 16.44 -18.88 -12.02
CA PRO A 402 16.22 -19.19 -13.44
C PRO A 402 14.77 -19.03 -13.90
N MET A 403 13.81 -19.23 -12.98
CA MET A 403 12.36 -19.08 -13.20
C MET A 403 11.78 -17.85 -12.50
N GLY A 404 12.63 -16.96 -11.98
CA GLY A 404 12.20 -15.73 -11.32
C GLY A 404 11.58 -14.73 -12.30
N ALA A 405 10.70 -13.87 -11.80
CA ALA A 405 10.11 -12.79 -12.58
C ALA A 405 11.16 -11.73 -12.97
N ASP A 406 12.16 -11.52 -12.11
CA ASP A 406 13.16 -10.49 -12.31
C ASP A 406 14.33 -10.91 -13.19
N THR A 407 14.91 -9.89 -13.83
CA THR A 407 15.98 -10.04 -14.83
C THR A 407 17.31 -9.52 -14.32
N PHE A 408 17.51 -9.51 -13.00
CA PHE A 408 18.73 -9.01 -12.37
C PHE A 408 19.95 -9.87 -12.71
N GLY A 409 21.10 -9.20 -12.81
CA GLY A 409 22.40 -9.84 -13.06
C GLY A 409 23.18 -10.06 -11.78
N THR A 410 24.33 -10.73 -11.86
CA THR A 410 25.17 -11.11 -10.71
C THR A 410 25.75 -9.94 -9.90
N HIS A 411 25.72 -8.72 -10.46
CA HIS A 411 26.13 -7.47 -9.81
C HIS A 411 25.06 -6.91 -8.85
N TYR A 412 23.85 -7.47 -8.88
CA TYR A 412 22.76 -7.07 -8.02
C TYR A 412 22.59 -8.09 -6.89
N SER A 413 22.36 -7.60 -5.68
CA SER A 413 21.92 -8.39 -4.54
C SER A 413 20.75 -7.71 -3.85
N GLU A 414 19.84 -8.51 -3.35
CA GLU A 414 18.76 -8.06 -2.50
C GLU A 414 18.90 -8.69 -1.12
N PHE A 415 18.60 -7.90 -0.10
CA PHE A 415 18.62 -8.31 1.30
C PHE A 415 17.23 -8.18 1.88
N GLU A 416 16.74 -9.27 2.46
CA GLU A 416 15.53 -9.30 3.29
C GLU A 416 15.96 -9.20 4.75
N ILE A 417 15.65 -8.07 5.38
CA ILE A 417 16.02 -7.76 6.76
C ILE A 417 14.76 -7.87 7.60
N GLU A 418 14.59 -8.99 8.31
CA GLU A 418 13.46 -9.21 9.21
C GLU A 418 13.77 -8.61 10.59
N LEU A 419 12.81 -7.89 11.18
CA LEU A 419 12.94 -7.30 12.51
C LEU A 419 12.22 -8.13 13.57
N ASN A 420 12.61 -7.93 14.83
CA ASN A 420 11.79 -8.36 15.94
C ASN A 420 10.51 -7.50 16.03
N PRO A 421 9.36 -8.06 16.46
CA PRO A 421 8.14 -7.29 16.68
C PRO A 421 8.42 -6.07 17.58
N SER A 422 8.20 -4.89 17.02
CA SER A 422 8.56 -3.60 17.64
C SER A 422 7.62 -2.49 17.16
N ASP A 423 7.59 -1.38 17.88
CA ASP A 423 6.83 -0.17 17.54
C ASP A 423 7.48 0.64 16.42
N GLY A 424 6.70 1.52 15.77
CA GLY A 424 7.17 2.33 14.63
C GLY A 424 8.47 3.10 14.91
N PRO A 425 8.57 3.86 16.03
CA PRO A 425 9.79 4.62 16.35
C PRO A 425 11.04 3.76 16.54
N THR A 426 10.90 2.48 16.91
CA THR A 426 12.04 1.57 16.99
C THR A 426 12.45 1.09 15.60
N GLN A 427 11.50 0.82 14.71
CA GLN A 427 11.79 0.48 13.32
C GLN A 427 12.47 1.66 12.60
N ASP A 428 12.01 2.89 12.80
CA ASP A 428 12.66 4.10 12.28
C ASP A 428 14.12 4.23 12.72
N LYS A 429 14.40 3.95 14.00
CA LYS A 429 15.79 3.97 14.52
C LYS A 429 16.66 2.92 13.86
N ILE A 430 16.12 1.72 13.63
CA ILE A 430 16.84 0.64 12.95
C ILE A 430 17.10 1.02 11.49
N LEU A 431 16.10 1.55 10.78
CA LEU A 431 16.25 2.04 9.40
C LEU A 431 17.35 3.09 9.32
N ASN A 432 17.30 4.11 10.17
CA ASN A 432 18.33 5.15 10.24
C ASN A 432 19.73 4.56 10.52
N GLN A 433 19.84 3.51 11.33
CA GLN A 433 21.13 2.84 11.57
C GLN A 433 21.63 2.09 10.34
N ILE A 434 20.75 1.40 9.60
CA ILE A 434 21.09 0.71 8.35
C ILE A 434 21.50 1.73 7.28
N GLU A 435 20.73 2.82 7.11
CA GLU A 435 21.06 3.91 6.18
C GLU A 435 22.42 4.54 6.50
N ASN A 436 22.69 4.84 7.78
CA ASN A 436 23.99 5.36 8.20
C ASN A 436 25.14 4.39 7.90
N LEU A 437 24.94 3.06 8.00
CA LEU A 437 25.97 2.09 7.65
C LEU A 437 26.26 2.06 6.15
N THR A 438 25.25 2.27 5.32
CA THR A 438 25.36 2.21 3.85
C THR A 438 25.82 3.53 3.22
N GLN A 439 25.44 4.67 3.78
CA GLN A 439 25.70 6.01 3.22
C GLN A 439 27.06 6.63 3.62
N ASN A 440 27.69 6.19 4.72
CA ASN A 440 28.91 6.81 5.26
C ASN A 440 30.22 6.53 4.47
N ASN A 441 30.18 6.44 3.13
CA ASN A 441 31.33 6.24 2.23
C ASN A 441 32.20 4.98 2.49
N ASN A 442 31.74 4.04 3.30
CA ASN A 442 32.49 2.82 3.59
C ASN A 442 32.58 1.86 2.39
N TYR A 443 31.69 2.00 1.40
CA TYR A 443 31.61 1.10 0.25
C TYR A 443 31.61 1.87 -1.07
N VAL A 444 32.81 2.09 -1.62
CA VAL A 444 32.99 2.79 -2.90
C VAL A 444 32.51 1.90 -4.06
N GLY A 445 31.66 2.45 -4.93
CA GLY A 445 31.18 1.76 -6.13
C GLY A 445 29.96 0.86 -5.93
N LEU A 446 29.29 0.95 -4.77
CA LEU A 446 28.01 0.32 -4.50
C LEU A 446 26.92 1.38 -4.39
N ASN A 447 25.73 1.06 -4.89
CA ASN A 447 24.51 1.83 -4.68
C ASN A 447 23.55 1.02 -3.81
N PHE A 448 22.92 1.69 -2.85
CA PHE A 448 21.96 1.09 -1.93
C PHE A 448 20.61 1.81 -2.04
N ALA A 449 19.53 1.04 -2.03
CA ALA A 449 18.18 1.54 -1.86
C ALA A 449 17.49 0.67 -0.81
N ILE A 450 16.78 1.28 0.15
CA ILE A 450 16.14 0.58 1.25
C ILE A 450 14.69 1.01 1.29
N ASN A 451 13.79 0.05 1.14
CA ASN A 451 12.35 0.26 1.17
C ASN A 451 11.69 -0.79 2.07
N THR A 452 10.42 -0.59 2.39
CA THR A 452 9.57 -1.68 2.91
C THR A 452 8.89 -2.39 1.74
N PHE A 453 8.51 -3.66 1.94
CA PHE A 453 8.00 -4.48 0.84
C PHE A 453 6.75 -3.89 0.17
N LEU A 454 5.75 -3.42 0.93
CA LEU A 454 4.55 -2.85 0.32
C LEU A 454 4.87 -1.52 -0.37
N THR A 455 5.75 -0.70 0.19
CA THR A 455 6.18 0.56 -0.45
C THR A 455 6.82 0.27 -1.81
N GLU A 456 7.80 -0.64 -1.84
CA GLU A 456 8.47 -1.09 -3.06
C GLU A 456 7.47 -1.63 -4.10
N ARG A 457 6.57 -2.53 -3.68
CA ARG A 457 5.56 -3.13 -4.58
C ARG A 457 4.55 -2.09 -5.09
N ILE A 458 4.22 -1.07 -4.31
CA ILE A 458 3.37 0.05 -4.73
C ILE A 458 4.10 0.86 -5.81
N GLU A 459 5.35 1.25 -5.58
CA GLU A 459 6.16 2.01 -6.52
C GLU A 459 6.38 1.26 -7.84
N GLU A 460 6.69 -0.05 -7.75
CA GLU A 460 6.84 -0.91 -8.92
C GLU A 460 5.54 -1.08 -9.70
N THR A 461 4.40 -1.16 -9.01
CA THR A 461 3.09 -1.24 -9.68
C THR A 461 2.76 0.05 -10.42
N ILE A 462 3.20 1.21 -9.91
CA ILE A 462 2.97 2.53 -10.53
C ILE A 462 3.89 2.74 -11.72
N SER A 463 5.18 2.42 -11.57
CA SER A 463 6.24 2.88 -12.48
C SER A 463 7.08 1.77 -13.12
N GLY A 464 7.02 0.56 -12.57
CA GLY A 464 7.94 -0.55 -12.88
C GLY A 464 9.26 -0.53 -12.11
N TYR A 465 9.44 0.42 -11.18
CA TYR A 465 10.66 0.62 -10.40
C TYR A 465 10.36 0.93 -8.93
N TYR A 466 11.31 0.63 -8.05
CA TYR A 466 11.25 0.83 -6.59
C TYR A 466 11.71 2.23 -6.15
N SER A 467 11.35 3.27 -6.89
CA SER A 467 11.69 4.66 -6.53
C SER A 467 10.54 5.60 -6.79
N SER A 468 10.46 6.65 -5.98
CA SER A 468 9.34 7.60 -6.02
C SER A 468 9.32 8.48 -7.27
N VAL A 469 10.50 8.72 -7.90
CA VAL A 469 10.64 9.49 -9.15
C VAL A 469 11.31 8.63 -10.22
N VAL A 470 10.68 8.55 -11.38
CA VAL A 470 11.17 7.79 -12.52
C VAL A 470 11.14 8.67 -13.77
N ILE A 471 12.28 8.80 -14.44
CA ILE A 471 12.40 9.54 -15.70
C ILE A 471 12.79 8.56 -16.80
N ASN A 472 11.84 8.29 -17.70
CA ASN A 472 12.03 7.43 -18.86
C ASN A 472 12.45 8.25 -20.06
N ILE A 473 13.54 7.86 -20.71
CA ILE A 473 14.10 8.56 -21.87
C ILE A 473 13.98 7.61 -23.07
N PHE A 474 13.15 7.99 -24.02
CA PHE A 474 12.82 7.20 -25.19
C PHE A 474 13.65 7.67 -26.39
N GLY A 475 14.07 6.72 -27.22
CA GLY A 475 14.75 7.02 -28.47
C GLY A 475 15.02 5.78 -29.32
N THR A 476 15.74 5.96 -30.42
CA THR A 476 16.14 4.87 -31.32
C THR A 476 17.63 4.55 -31.24
N ASN A 477 18.45 5.57 -30.97
CA ASN A 477 19.90 5.46 -30.82
C ASN A 477 20.29 5.41 -29.33
N LEU A 478 20.83 4.27 -28.89
CA LEU A 478 21.21 4.04 -27.49
C LEU A 478 22.29 5.02 -27.02
N ASP A 479 23.30 5.31 -27.83
CA ASP A 479 24.39 6.22 -27.43
C ASP A 479 23.86 7.64 -27.22
N ALA A 480 22.93 8.08 -28.08
CA ALA A 480 22.27 9.38 -27.92
C ALA A 480 21.39 9.42 -26.66
N ILE A 481 20.69 8.32 -26.35
CA ILE A 481 19.89 8.18 -25.14
C ILE A 481 20.79 8.26 -23.89
N ASP A 482 21.95 7.60 -23.85
CA ASP A 482 22.81 7.66 -22.66
C ASP A 482 23.45 9.03 -22.45
N GLN A 483 23.82 9.71 -23.53
CA GLN A 483 24.30 11.09 -23.44
C GLN A 483 23.23 11.99 -22.81
N ASP A 484 21.97 11.85 -23.24
CA ASP A 484 20.86 12.59 -22.67
C ASP A 484 20.53 12.14 -21.24
N THR A 485 20.71 10.86 -20.93
CA THR A 485 20.57 10.30 -19.58
C THR A 485 21.59 10.91 -18.62
N GLN A 486 22.86 11.02 -19.02
CA GLN A 486 23.87 11.67 -18.19
C GLN A 486 23.58 13.15 -17.97
N LYS A 487 23.09 13.87 -18.99
CA LYS A 487 22.66 15.28 -18.85
C LYS A 487 21.51 15.41 -17.85
N ILE A 488 20.47 14.58 -17.99
CA ILE A 488 19.31 14.59 -17.09
C ILE A 488 19.72 14.19 -15.68
N SER A 489 20.53 13.15 -15.52
CA SER A 489 21.06 12.72 -14.21
C SER A 489 21.87 13.83 -13.52
N SER A 490 22.70 14.55 -14.26
CA SER A 490 23.48 15.68 -13.72
C SER A 490 22.58 16.87 -13.34
N ALA A 491 21.55 17.14 -14.13
CA ALA A 491 20.56 18.18 -13.81
C ALA A 491 19.74 17.80 -12.57
N LEU A 492 19.34 16.53 -12.47
CA LEU A 492 18.61 15.99 -11.33
C LEU A 492 19.44 16.05 -10.04
N ALA A 493 20.74 15.77 -10.10
CA ALA A 493 21.66 15.90 -8.96
C ALA A 493 21.78 17.35 -8.43
N SER A 494 21.44 18.36 -9.24
CA SER A 494 21.41 19.77 -8.81
C SER A 494 20.11 20.17 -8.11
N VAL A 495 19.08 19.31 -8.14
CA VAL A 495 17.79 19.56 -7.48
C VAL A 495 17.93 19.22 -6.00
N LYS A 496 17.62 20.19 -5.14
CA LYS A 496 17.67 20.01 -3.68
C LYS A 496 16.66 18.94 -3.25
N GLY A 497 17.08 18.02 -2.38
CA GLY A 497 16.21 16.97 -1.83
C GLY A 497 16.15 15.69 -2.66
N VAL A 498 17.00 15.52 -3.69
CA VAL A 498 17.13 14.25 -4.40
C VAL A 498 18.17 13.37 -3.72
N LYS A 499 17.85 12.09 -3.52
CA LYS A 499 18.78 11.03 -3.08
C LYS A 499 18.80 9.86 -4.09
N ASN A 500 19.82 9.02 -3.95
CA ASN A 500 19.93 7.71 -4.61
C ASN A 500 19.67 7.71 -6.13
N ILE A 501 20.19 8.72 -6.85
CA ILE A 501 20.03 8.78 -8.31
C ILE A 501 20.70 7.55 -8.92
N ASN A 502 19.91 6.75 -9.63
CA ASN A 502 20.37 5.53 -10.25
C ASN A 502 20.00 5.51 -11.74
N ILE A 503 20.94 5.07 -12.57
CA ILE A 503 20.67 4.77 -13.98
C ILE A 503 20.43 3.26 -14.03
N VAL A 504 19.23 2.85 -14.43
CA VAL A 504 18.79 1.45 -14.36
C VAL A 504 19.64 0.53 -15.24
N SER A 505 20.03 1.00 -16.43
CA SER A 505 20.84 0.23 -17.37
C SER A 505 22.11 0.99 -17.75
N PRO A 506 23.07 1.14 -16.82
CA PRO A 506 24.24 1.98 -17.07
C PRO A 506 25.03 1.45 -18.27
N ALA A 507 25.59 2.39 -19.03
CA ALA A 507 26.37 2.06 -20.20
C ALA A 507 27.68 1.38 -19.79
N GLY A 508 27.90 0.18 -20.33
CA GLY A 508 29.16 -0.52 -20.20
C GLY A 508 29.09 -1.75 -19.31
N THR A 509 29.31 -2.91 -19.92
CA THR A 509 29.65 -4.15 -19.25
C THR A 509 30.77 -4.82 -20.03
N PRO A 510 31.79 -5.41 -19.37
CA PRO A 510 32.82 -6.13 -20.09
C PRO A 510 32.19 -7.32 -20.83
N GLN A 511 32.28 -7.34 -22.16
CA GLN A 511 31.84 -8.46 -22.99
C GLN A 511 32.94 -8.89 -23.94
N ILE A 512 32.92 -10.17 -24.31
CA ILE A 512 33.80 -10.70 -25.35
C ILE A 512 32.95 -10.83 -26.62
N THR A 513 33.25 -9.99 -27.61
CA THR A 513 32.56 -10.01 -28.90
C THR A 513 33.30 -10.94 -29.85
N ILE A 514 32.61 -11.97 -30.34
CA ILE A 514 33.12 -12.90 -31.36
C ILE A 514 32.40 -12.63 -32.68
N ARG A 515 33.05 -11.91 -33.61
CA ARG A 515 32.49 -11.59 -34.93
C ARG A 515 33.00 -12.57 -35.97
N PHE A 516 32.11 -13.38 -36.52
CA PHE A 516 32.46 -14.39 -37.52
C PHE A 516 32.88 -13.78 -38.86
N LEU A 517 34.04 -14.21 -39.37
CA LEU A 517 34.52 -13.83 -40.69
C LEU A 517 33.93 -14.78 -41.72
N SER A 518 32.80 -14.39 -42.32
CA SER A 518 32.01 -15.27 -43.21
C SER A 518 32.81 -15.83 -44.39
N GLU A 519 33.74 -15.05 -44.95
CA GLU A 519 34.64 -15.51 -46.02
C GLU A 519 35.59 -16.61 -45.55
N LYS A 520 36.20 -16.45 -44.36
CA LYS A 520 37.11 -17.44 -43.77
C LYS A 520 36.36 -18.72 -43.40
N LEU A 521 35.18 -18.60 -42.78
CA LEU A 521 34.35 -19.76 -42.48
C LEU A 521 34.02 -20.57 -43.74
N SER A 522 33.69 -19.89 -44.83
CA SER A 522 33.39 -20.52 -46.12
C SER A 522 34.62 -21.23 -46.72
N GLN A 523 35.81 -20.62 -46.63
CA GLN A 523 37.07 -21.22 -47.09
C GLN A 523 37.41 -22.53 -46.36
N TRP A 524 37.04 -22.64 -45.08
CA TRP A 524 37.25 -23.83 -44.26
C TRP A 524 36.04 -24.78 -44.23
N GLY A 525 34.96 -24.45 -44.94
CA GLY A 525 33.73 -25.26 -44.96
C GLY A 525 33.03 -25.38 -43.60
N ILE A 526 33.20 -24.41 -42.70
CA ILE A 526 32.64 -24.43 -41.34
C ILE A 526 31.27 -23.73 -41.34
N GLN A 527 30.25 -24.43 -40.86
CA GLN A 527 28.92 -23.85 -40.69
C GLN A 527 28.85 -22.97 -39.43
N LYS A 528 28.14 -21.85 -39.53
CA LYS A 528 27.98 -20.90 -38.41
C LYS A 528 27.32 -21.56 -37.19
N THR A 529 26.33 -22.43 -37.41
CA THR A 529 25.59 -23.14 -36.35
C THR A 529 26.48 -24.11 -35.59
N ASP A 530 27.37 -24.82 -36.27
CA ASP A 530 28.32 -25.74 -35.64
C ASP A 530 29.31 -24.96 -34.77
N LEU A 531 29.81 -23.84 -35.28
CA LEU A 531 30.70 -22.98 -34.52
C LEU A 531 30.02 -22.41 -33.27
N LEU A 532 28.76 -21.97 -33.38
CA LEU A 532 27.98 -21.52 -32.23
C LEU A 532 27.82 -22.63 -31.18
N ASN A 533 27.56 -23.87 -31.59
CA ASN A 533 27.47 -25.01 -30.67
C ASN A 533 28.79 -25.31 -29.97
N VAL A 534 29.93 -25.19 -30.67
CA VAL A 534 31.26 -25.35 -30.06
C VAL A 534 31.52 -24.25 -29.03
N ILE A 535 31.18 -22.99 -29.35
CA ILE A 535 31.32 -21.86 -28.40
C ILE A 535 30.41 -22.08 -27.18
N ARG A 536 29.16 -22.50 -27.37
CA ARG A 536 28.25 -22.82 -26.24
C ARG A 536 28.77 -23.97 -25.39
N ALA A 537 29.28 -25.04 -26.01
CA ALA A 537 29.93 -26.13 -25.30
C ALA A 537 31.21 -25.69 -24.58
N ALA A 538 31.89 -24.64 -25.05
CA ALA A 538 33.06 -24.12 -24.35
C ALA A 538 32.69 -23.34 -23.08
N PHE A 539 31.70 -22.44 -23.14
CA PHE A 539 31.46 -21.48 -22.06
C PHE A 539 30.18 -21.74 -21.24
N GLU A 540 29.04 -21.96 -21.89
CA GLU A 540 27.72 -22.14 -21.24
C GLU A 540 27.55 -23.58 -20.70
N GLY A 541 28.14 -24.55 -21.41
CA GLY A 541 27.83 -25.97 -21.24
C GLY A 541 26.64 -26.34 -22.12
N LEU A 542 26.87 -27.10 -23.19
CA LEU A 542 25.83 -27.46 -24.15
C LEU A 542 25.07 -28.69 -23.65
N PRO A 543 23.77 -28.61 -23.31
CA PRO A 543 22.96 -29.79 -22.99
C PRO A 543 22.77 -30.63 -24.25
N VAL A 544 23.27 -31.87 -24.23
CA VAL A 544 23.29 -32.77 -25.39
C VAL A 544 22.35 -33.96 -25.27
N ALA A 545 22.07 -34.41 -24.04
CA ALA A 545 21.17 -35.52 -23.73
C ALA A 545 20.58 -35.35 -22.33
N GLN A 546 19.64 -36.21 -21.96
CA GLN A 546 18.96 -36.18 -20.66
C GLN A 546 18.89 -37.58 -20.07
N VAL A 547 18.93 -37.65 -18.74
CA VAL A 547 18.79 -38.85 -17.92
C VAL A 547 17.67 -38.60 -16.92
N TYR A 548 16.89 -39.63 -16.64
CA TYR A 548 15.78 -39.59 -15.68
C TYR A 548 16.16 -40.38 -14.42
N GLU A 549 16.25 -39.68 -13.29
CA GLU A 549 16.52 -40.28 -11.98
C GLU A 549 15.26 -40.20 -11.13
N GLY A 550 14.49 -41.28 -11.11
CA GLY A 550 13.14 -41.28 -10.55
C GLY A 550 12.25 -40.27 -11.28
N ASN A 551 11.85 -39.22 -10.58
CA ASN A 551 11.05 -38.11 -11.14
C ASN A 551 11.90 -36.92 -11.59
N ALA A 552 13.20 -36.92 -11.27
CA ALA A 552 14.11 -35.84 -11.62
C ALA A 552 14.65 -36.04 -13.04
N LYS A 553 14.84 -34.92 -13.75
CA LYS A 553 15.38 -34.88 -15.09
C LYS A 553 16.71 -34.14 -15.06
N VAL A 554 17.79 -34.85 -15.37
CA VAL A 554 19.16 -34.34 -15.32
C VAL A 554 19.70 -34.20 -16.73
N ASN A 555 20.29 -33.05 -17.06
CA ASN A 555 20.92 -32.83 -18.36
C ASN A 555 22.33 -33.44 -18.37
N ILE A 556 22.67 -34.18 -19.42
CA ILE A 556 24.06 -34.45 -19.79
C ILE A 556 24.51 -33.27 -20.64
N SER A 557 25.49 -32.52 -20.15
CA SER A 557 26.04 -31.36 -20.83
C SER A 557 27.51 -31.57 -21.17
N VAL A 558 27.93 -31.04 -22.32
CA VAL A 558 29.35 -30.99 -22.69
C VAL A 558 29.86 -29.60 -22.36
N ILE A 559 30.90 -29.54 -21.53
CA ILE A 559 31.57 -28.31 -21.14
C ILE A 559 33.09 -28.44 -21.30
N LEU A 560 33.75 -27.38 -21.79
CA LEU A 560 35.22 -27.37 -21.85
C LEU A 560 35.79 -27.24 -20.44
N ASN A 561 36.93 -27.89 -20.21
CA ASN A 561 37.64 -27.78 -18.93
C ASN A 561 38.01 -26.31 -18.67
N LYS A 562 37.85 -25.88 -17.41
CA LYS A 562 38.05 -24.52 -16.93
C LYS A 562 39.40 -23.92 -17.38
N ASN A 563 40.47 -24.72 -17.35
CA ASN A 563 41.83 -24.29 -17.72
C ASN A 563 41.98 -23.79 -19.17
N PHE A 564 41.00 -24.03 -20.05
CA PHE A 564 41.02 -23.61 -21.46
C PHE A 564 39.99 -22.52 -21.79
N ARG A 565 39.37 -21.92 -20.77
CA ARG A 565 38.28 -20.95 -20.96
C ARG A 565 38.27 -19.81 -19.94
N ASP A 566 39.31 -19.70 -19.11
CA ASP A 566 39.42 -18.65 -18.09
C ASP A 566 40.00 -17.34 -18.67
N ASP A 567 40.79 -17.40 -19.74
CA ASP A 567 41.43 -16.23 -20.36
C ASP A 567 40.95 -15.99 -21.80
N ILE A 568 40.88 -14.71 -22.21
CA ILE A 568 40.50 -14.31 -23.58
C ILE A 568 41.44 -14.88 -24.65
N THR A 569 42.72 -15.06 -24.32
CA THR A 569 43.73 -15.65 -25.20
C THR A 569 43.48 -17.14 -25.45
N ASP A 570 42.83 -17.84 -24.51
CA ASP A 570 42.44 -19.24 -24.70
C ASP A 570 41.28 -19.36 -25.69
N ILE A 571 40.36 -18.38 -25.68
CA ILE A 571 39.24 -18.31 -26.64
C ILE A 571 39.77 -18.24 -28.07
N GLN A 572 40.81 -17.45 -28.33
CA GLN A 572 41.42 -17.34 -29.66
C GLN A 572 42.05 -18.65 -30.12
N LYS A 573 42.61 -19.43 -29.19
CA LYS A 573 43.28 -20.71 -29.46
C LYS A 573 42.30 -21.89 -29.53
N LEU A 574 41.00 -21.67 -29.30
CA LEU A 574 39.99 -22.72 -29.29
C LEU A 574 40.04 -23.52 -30.61
N PRO A 575 40.34 -24.83 -30.57
CA PRO A 575 40.49 -25.63 -31.78
C PRO A 575 39.11 -25.99 -32.35
N ILE A 576 38.89 -25.63 -33.62
CA ILE A 576 37.70 -25.94 -34.39
C ILE A 576 38.08 -26.92 -35.49
N MET A 577 37.40 -28.06 -35.55
CA MET A 577 37.62 -29.04 -36.61
C MET A 577 36.82 -28.64 -37.86
N ALA A 578 37.50 -28.45 -38.98
CA ALA A 578 36.91 -28.22 -40.29
C ALA A 578 36.33 -29.53 -40.87
N ALA A 579 35.47 -29.42 -41.88
CA ALA A 579 34.81 -30.57 -42.50
C ALA A 579 35.79 -31.57 -43.14
N ASP A 580 36.98 -31.11 -43.53
CA ASP A 580 38.06 -31.92 -44.09
C ASP A 580 39.01 -32.51 -43.03
N GLY A 581 38.68 -32.35 -41.74
CA GLY A 581 39.44 -32.88 -40.61
C GLY A 581 40.63 -32.01 -40.17
N ARG A 582 40.91 -30.88 -40.84
CA ARG A 582 41.94 -29.94 -40.39
C ARG A 582 41.46 -29.17 -39.16
N ILE A 583 42.39 -28.84 -38.27
CA ILE A 583 42.10 -28.04 -37.07
C ILE A 583 42.46 -26.58 -37.39
N VAL A 584 41.51 -25.69 -37.13
CA VAL A 584 41.60 -24.25 -37.32
C VAL A 584 41.32 -23.59 -35.97
N GLN A 585 42.11 -22.59 -35.60
CA GLN A 585 41.86 -21.86 -34.35
C GLN A 585 40.75 -20.82 -34.55
N LEU A 586 39.94 -20.59 -33.53
CA LEU A 586 38.84 -19.62 -33.59
C LEU A 586 39.30 -18.22 -34.03
N GLY A 587 40.48 -17.77 -33.57
CA GLY A 587 41.05 -16.47 -33.98
C GLY A 587 41.39 -16.34 -35.47
N GLN A 588 41.48 -17.45 -36.22
CA GLN A 588 41.73 -17.43 -37.67
C GLN A 588 40.45 -17.22 -38.49
N ILE A 589 39.28 -17.45 -37.87
CA ILE A 589 37.95 -17.44 -38.53
C ILE A 589 36.96 -16.48 -37.87
N ALA A 590 37.35 -15.84 -36.77
CA ALA A 590 36.55 -14.84 -36.08
C ALA A 590 37.44 -13.72 -35.52
N TYR A 591 36.93 -12.50 -35.52
CA TYR A 591 37.49 -11.39 -34.76
C TYR A 591 37.00 -11.50 -33.31
N ILE A 592 37.94 -11.56 -32.37
CA ILE A 592 37.65 -11.70 -30.94
C ILE A 592 38.25 -10.50 -30.23
N ALA A 593 37.41 -9.71 -29.57
CA ALA A 593 37.83 -8.56 -28.80
C ALA A 593 37.02 -8.44 -27.52
N GLN A 594 37.67 -7.95 -26.47
CA GLN A 594 36.96 -7.45 -25.30
C GLN A 594 36.45 -6.05 -25.63
N GLU A 595 35.14 -5.87 -25.58
CA GLU A 595 34.46 -4.62 -25.89
C GLU A 595 33.61 -4.21 -24.70
N ASN A 596 33.26 -2.93 -24.62
CA ASN A 596 32.30 -2.45 -23.64
C ASN A 596 30.89 -2.62 -24.22
N GLY A 597 30.17 -3.61 -23.71
CA GLY A 597 28.81 -3.96 -24.12
C GLY A 597 27.73 -3.19 -23.40
N ARG A 598 26.49 -3.57 -23.66
CA ARG A 598 25.31 -3.11 -22.92
C ARG A 598 24.90 -4.20 -21.94
N SER A 599 24.80 -3.86 -20.67
CA SER A 599 24.36 -4.78 -19.60
C SER A 599 22.89 -5.19 -19.78
N LYS A 600 22.05 -4.24 -20.18
CA LYS A 600 20.62 -4.43 -20.43
C LYS A 600 20.18 -3.52 -21.60
N ILE A 601 19.15 -3.91 -22.32
CA ILE A 601 18.47 -3.06 -23.31
C ILE A 601 16.98 -3.12 -23.01
N LEU A 602 16.46 -2.06 -22.40
CA LEU A 602 15.07 -1.96 -21.99
C LEU A 602 14.20 -1.46 -23.15
N HIS A 603 12.96 -1.95 -23.18
CA HIS A 603 11.97 -1.53 -24.16
C HIS A 603 10.62 -1.29 -23.49
N GLN A 604 9.92 -0.23 -23.91
CA GLN A 604 8.54 0.06 -23.51
C GLN A 604 7.75 0.48 -24.75
N GLY A 605 6.60 -0.17 -24.98
CA GLY A 605 5.79 0.06 -26.19
C GLY A 605 6.56 -0.21 -27.50
N GLY A 606 7.56 -1.10 -27.49
CA GLY A 606 8.43 -1.40 -28.64
C GLY A 606 9.53 -0.37 -28.91
N LYS A 607 9.65 0.70 -28.11
CA LYS A 607 10.73 1.69 -28.19
C LYS A 607 11.81 1.38 -27.17
N ARG A 608 13.07 1.69 -27.50
CA ARG A 608 14.19 1.59 -26.56
C ARG A 608 14.10 2.69 -25.53
N ILE A 609 14.38 2.35 -24.29
CA ILE A 609 14.37 3.29 -23.17
C ILE A 609 15.65 3.19 -22.34
N GLN A 610 16.00 4.31 -21.72
CA GLN A 610 16.86 4.37 -20.55
C GLN A 610 16.08 5.04 -19.43
N THR A 611 16.26 4.54 -18.21
CA THR A 611 15.50 5.03 -17.06
C THR A 611 16.44 5.52 -15.99
N ILE A 612 16.10 6.69 -15.45
CA ILE A 612 16.73 7.25 -14.26
C ILE A 612 15.71 7.15 -13.14
N THR A 613 16.10 6.57 -12.02
CA THR A 613 15.31 6.55 -10.80
C THR A 613 15.96 7.42 -9.75
N ALA A 614 15.15 8.00 -8.86
CA ALA A 614 15.63 8.76 -7.73
C ALA A 614 14.58 8.83 -6.62
N ASP A 615 15.06 9.02 -5.40
CA ASP A 615 14.22 9.16 -4.22
C ASP A 615 14.15 10.63 -3.80
N ILE A 616 13.03 11.02 -3.17
CA ILE A 616 12.82 12.38 -2.64
C ILE A 616 12.98 12.35 -1.12
N ASP A 617 13.86 13.20 -0.60
CA ASP A 617 14.15 13.30 0.82
C ASP A 617 13.57 14.57 1.45
N GLU A 618 12.69 14.39 2.44
CA GLU A 618 12.11 15.42 3.29
C GLU A 618 11.56 16.68 2.58
N ARG A 619 11.19 16.56 1.31
CA ARG A 619 10.76 17.66 0.45
C ARG A 619 9.32 17.47 -0.01
N ASP A 620 8.59 18.57 -0.12
CA ASP A 620 7.25 18.58 -0.70
C ASP A 620 7.28 18.13 -2.17
N ILE A 621 6.42 17.16 -2.52
CA ILE A 621 6.36 16.53 -3.84
C ILE A 621 5.97 17.54 -4.92
N ASN A 622 5.04 18.47 -4.63
CA ASN A 622 4.58 19.44 -5.61
C ASN A 622 5.66 20.47 -5.92
N ASP A 623 6.33 20.99 -4.89
CA ASP A 623 7.48 21.89 -5.06
C ASP A 623 8.62 21.21 -5.80
N PHE A 624 8.89 19.94 -5.48
CA PHE A 624 9.88 19.13 -6.17
C PHE A 624 9.53 18.96 -7.67
N ASN A 625 8.30 18.58 -7.99
CA ASN A 625 7.84 18.38 -9.37
C ASN A 625 7.93 19.68 -10.19
N ASN A 626 7.58 20.82 -9.60
CA ASN A 626 7.70 22.12 -10.25
C ASN A 626 9.17 22.46 -10.57
N ASP A 627 10.08 22.27 -9.61
CA ASP A 627 11.51 22.46 -9.81
C ASP A 627 12.08 21.51 -10.86
N LEU A 628 11.70 20.24 -10.80
CA LEU A 628 12.10 19.21 -11.75
C LEU A 628 11.65 19.58 -13.15
N LYS A 629 10.37 19.95 -13.34
CA LYS A 629 9.82 20.36 -14.64
C LYS A 629 10.54 21.58 -15.20
N ASN A 630 10.83 22.57 -14.35
CA ASN A 630 11.59 23.76 -14.74
C ASN A 630 13.02 23.40 -15.18
N LYS A 631 13.71 22.50 -14.45
CA LYS A 631 15.07 22.05 -14.80
C LYS A 631 15.11 21.23 -16.08
N LEU A 632 14.18 20.29 -16.24
CA LEU A 632 14.14 19.40 -17.41
C LEU A 632 13.73 20.14 -18.69
N SER A 633 12.80 21.09 -18.60
CA SER A 633 12.37 21.89 -19.75
C SER A 633 13.47 22.76 -20.36
N ALA A 634 14.50 23.10 -19.58
CA ALA A 634 15.66 23.84 -20.05
C ALA A 634 16.68 22.98 -20.83
N LEU A 635 16.57 21.65 -20.76
CA LEU A 635 17.50 20.72 -21.42
C LEU A 635 17.13 20.51 -22.88
N LYS A 636 18.14 20.61 -23.76
CA LYS A 636 18.02 20.22 -25.17
C LYS A 636 18.49 18.77 -25.34
N LEU A 637 17.53 17.89 -25.63
CA LEU A 637 17.79 16.48 -25.94
C LEU A 637 18.23 16.31 -27.40
N ASN A 638 18.88 15.18 -27.69
CA ASN A 638 19.24 14.80 -29.05
C ASN A 638 17.98 14.57 -29.91
N GLN A 639 18.12 14.74 -31.23
CA GLN A 639 16.98 14.61 -32.16
C GLN A 639 16.33 13.22 -32.07
N GLY A 640 15.01 13.20 -31.94
CA GLY A 640 14.23 11.96 -31.83
C GLY A 640 14.13 11.39 -30.42
N ASN A 641 14.84 11.97 -29.45
CA ASN A 641 14.71 11.60 -28.04
C ASN A 641 13.65 12.47 -27.34
N TYR A 642 12.91 11.87 -26.43
CA TYR A 642 12.00 12.58 -25.51
C TYR A 642 12.01 11.89 -24.16
N TYR A 643 11.60 12.62 -23.12
CA TYR A 643 11.49 12.07 -21.77
C TYR A 643 10.04 12.08 -21.29
N GLU A 644 9.74 11.18 -20.37
CA GLU A 644 8.49 11.09 -19.62
C GLU A 644 8.84 10.96 -18.14
N VAL A 645 8.19 11.75 -17.30
CA VAL A 645 8.31 11.63 -15.84
C VAL A 645 7.12 10.80 -15.35
N THR A 646 7.41 9.78 -14.56
CA THR A 646 6.44 8.90 -13.91
C THR A 646 6.93 8.61 -12.49
N GLY A 647 6.28 7.69 -11.78
CA GLY A 647 6.53 7.40 -10.37
C GLY A 647 5.38 7.83 -9.48
N GLU A 648 5.55 7.60 -8.18
CA GLU A 648 4.59 7.98 -7.14
C GLU A 648 4.30 9.49 -7.17
N ALA A 649 5.32 10.31 -7.41
CA ALA A 649 5.19 11.76 -7.42
C ALA A 649 4.18 12.29 -8.46
N GLU A 650 4.19 11.74 -9.67
CA GLU A 650 3.25 12.10 -10.75
C GLU A 650 1.86 11.52 -10.47
N ALA A 651 1.80 10.27 -10.01
CA ALA A 651 0.55 9.60 -9.65
C ALA A 651 -0.19 10.34 -8.51
N ASN A 652 0.55 10.87 -7.54
CA ASN A 652 0.03 11.68 -6.45
C ASN A 652 -0.56 13.00 -6.97
N ALA A 653 0.20 13.75 -7.79
CA ALA A 653 -0.26 15.01 -8.36
C ALA A 653 -1.58 14.83 -9.15
N LYS A 654 -1.66 13.78 -9.97
CA LYS A 654 -2.89 13.44 -10.71
C LYS A 654 -4.05 13.05 -9.79
N SER A 655 -3.79 12.23 -8.77
CA SER A 655 -4.81 11.82 -7.80
C SER A 655 -5.35 13.00 -7.00
N GLN A 656 -4.48 13.96 -6.64
CA GLN A 656 -4.85 15.18 -5.95
C GLN A 656 -5.74 16.08 -6.83
N GLU A 657 -5.40 16.25 -8.11
CA GLU A 657 -6.23 17.00 -9.07
C GLU A 657 -7.61 16.35 -9.22
N GLU A 658 -7.66 15.02 -9.44
CA GLU A 658 -8.91 14.26 -9.52
C GLU A 658 -9.74 14.45 -8.23
N LEU A 659 -9.13 14.33 -7.05
CA LEU A 659 -9.82 14.50 -5.77
C LEU A 659 -10.41 15.91 -5.62
N ILE A 660 -9.66 16.95 -5.98
CA ILE A 660 -10.14 18.35 -5.90
C ILE A 660 -11.34 18.54 -6.83
N VAL A 661 -11.25 18.09 -8.08
CA VAL A 661 -12.33 18.24 -9.06
C VAL A 661 -13.60 17.53 -8.58
N HIS A 662 -13.49 16.27 -8.15
CA HIS A 662 -14.64 15.51 -7.67
C HIS A 662 -15.18 16.06 -6.33
N SER A 663 -14.31 16.58 -5.46
CA SER A 663 -14.73 17.26 -4.22
C SER A 663 -15.52 18.53 -4.49
N ILE A 664 -15.19 19.30 -5.53
CA ILE A 664 -15.98 20.47 -5.96
C ILE A 664 -17.37 20.04 -6.42
N ILE A 665 -17.46 18.95 -7.20
CA ILE A 665 -18.74 18.40 -7.67
C ILE A 665 -19.58 17.91 -6.47
N ALA A 666 -18.99 17.16 -5.55
CA ALA A 666 -19.67 16.74 -4.32
C ALA A 666 -20.09 17.94 -3.47
N GLY A 667 -19.24 18.96 -3.38
CA GLY A 667 -19.54 20.24 -2.73
C GLY A 667 -20.78 20.90 -3.32
N ALA A 668 -20.91 20.95 -4.66
CA ALA A 668 -22.12 21.45 -5.32
C ALA A 668 -23.37 20.63 -4.97
N GLY A 669 -23.26 19.30 -4.89
CA GLY A 669 -24.33 18.42 -4.44
C GLY A 669 -24.75 18.69 -2.98
N ILE A 670 -23.77 18.87 -2.08
CA ILE A 670 -24.01 19.21 -0.67
C ILE A 670 -24.68 20.58 -0.55
N LEU A 671 -24.24 21.59 -1.33
CA LEU A 671 -24.87 22.90 -1.38
C LEU A 671 -26.34 22.81 -1.77
N LEU A 672 -26.67 21.97 -2.76
CA LEU A 672 -28.04 21.74 -3.18
C LEU A 672 -28.85 21.06 -2.07
N MET A 673 -28.32 20.02 -1.42
CA MET A 673 -29.01 19.35 -0.30
C MET A 673 -29.25 20.27 0.88
N LEU A 674 -28.25 21.08 1.26
CA LEU A 674 -28.38 22.08 2.33
C LEU A 674 -29.39 23.18 1.95
N TYR A 675 -29.39 23.62 0.68
CA TYR A 675 -30.38 24.57 0.19
C TYR A 675 -31.80 23.97 0.27
N VAL A 676 -31.99 22.69 -0.06
CA VAL A 676 -33.29 22.02 0.11
C VAL A 676 -33.67 21.92 1.59
N ALA A 677 -32.73 21.54 2.46
CA ALA A 677 -32.98 21.40 3.89
C ALA A 677 -33.36 22.73 4.57
N PHE A 678 -32.63 23.81 4.28
CA PHE A 678 -32.86 25.11 4.91
C PHE A 678 -33.87 25.99 4.15
N GLY A 679 -33.94 25.84 2.83
CA GLY A 679 -34.57 26.75 1.84
C GLY A 679 -34.49 28.23 2.16
N ASN A 680 -33.34 28.65 2.70
CA ASN A 680 -32.94 30.05 2.81
C ASN A 680 -31.43 30.14 2.51
N LEU A 681 -31.10 30.90 1.46
CA LEU A 681 -29.73 31.11 1.01
C LEU A 681 -28.85 31.77 2.07
N ARG A 682 -29.43 32.63 2.92
CA ARG A 682 -28.68 33.31 3.99
C ARG A 682 -28.19 32.33 5.05
N ASN A 683 -29.07 31.45 5.52
CA ASN A 683 -28.72 30.45 6.53
C ASN A 683 -27.74 29.41 5.95
N LEU A 684 -27.89 29.06 4.67
CA LEU A 684 -26.90 28.24 3.94
C LEU A 684 -25.51 28.88 3.97
N LEU A 685 -25.38 30.13 3.52
CA LEU A 685 -24.09 30.83 3.45
C LEU A 685 -23.44 31.00 4.83
N LEU A 686 -24.22 31.27 5.88
CA LEU A 686 -23.72 31.35 7.24
C LEU A 686 -23.19 30.01 7.75
N THR A 687 -23.86 28.91 7.39
CA THR A 687 -23.39 27.56 7.72
C THR A 687 -22.07 27.26 7.03
N LEU A 688 -21.96 27.60 5.75
CA LEU A 688 -20.72 27.40 4.98
C LEU A 688 -19.58 28.26 5.51
N PHE A 689 -19.85 29.50 5.92
CA PHE A 689 -18.83 30.37 6.49
C PHE A 689 -18.30 29.82 7.82
N ASN A 690 -19.12 29.13 8.60
CA ASN A 690 -18.72 28.47 9.85
C ASN A 690 -17.85 27.21 9.61
N LEU A 691 -17.89 26.59 8.43
CA LEU A 691 -17.21 25.32 8.16
C LEU A 691 -15.68 25.42 8.16
N PRO A 692 -15.03 26.35 7.42
CA PRO A 692 -13.58 26.51 7.50
C PRO A 692 -13.07 26.72 8.94
N PHE A 693 -13.90 27.33 9.79
CA PHE A 693 -13.57 27.60 11.18
C PHE A 693 -13.55 26.33 12.01
N ALA A 694 -14.49 25.42 11.77
CA ALA A 694 -14.55 24.12 12.42
C ALA A 694 -13.37 23.20 12.08
N LEU A 695 -12.74 23.38 10.92
CA LEU A 695 -11.59 22.58 10.45
C LEU A 695 -10.25 23.01 11.07
N ILE A 696 -10.19 24.15 11.78
CA ILE A 696 -8.92 24.71 12.27
C ILE A 696 -8.23 23.82 13.31
N GLY A 697 -8.98 23.06 14.11
CA GLY A 697 -8.41 22.10 15.06
C GLY A 697 -7.69 20.96 14.35
N GLY A 698 -8.16 20.56 13.17
CA GLY A 698 -7.47 19.62 12.30
C GLY A 698 -6.14 20.19 11.79
N VAL A 699 -6.11 21.48 11.41
CA VAL A 699 -4.89 22.19 11.01
C VAL A 699 -3.87 22.23 12.15
N PHE A 700 -4.29 22.54 13.37
CA PHE A 700 -3.41 22.48 14.54
C PHE A 700 -2.93 21.06 14.83
N ALA A 701 -3.79 20.05 14.66
CA ALA A 701 -3.40 18.64 14.83
C ALA A 701 -2.30 18.22 13.85
N VAL A 702 -2.37 18.67 12.59
CA VAL A 702 -1.29 18.48 11.61
C VAL A 702 -0.01 19.19 12.03
N ALA A 703 -0.11 20.44 12.52
CA ALA A 703 1.05 21.20 13.00
C ALA A 703 1.78 20.51 14.16
N PHE A 704 1.05 19.85 15.07
CA PHE A 704 1.65 19.06 16.14
C PHE A 704 2.28 17.74 15.66
N ASN A 705 1.83 17.19 14.52
CA ASN A 705 2.33 15.96 13.94
C ASN A 705 3.36 16.20 12.82
N ALA A 706 4.34 17.06 13.11
CA ALA A 706 5.45 17.42 12.20
C ALA A 706 5.06 18.08 10.86
N GLY A 707 3.78 18.47 10.67
CA GLY A 707 3.35 19.25 9.51
C GLY A 707 3.18 18.45 8.22
N TRP A 708 3.02 17.13 8.27
CA TRP A 708 2.81 16.29 7.09
C TRP A 708 1.32 16.07 6.79
N ILE A 709 0.92 16.34 5.54
CA ILE A 709 -0.41 16.06 5.01
C ILE A 709 -0.31 14.86 4.07
N SER A 710 -0.90 13.73 4.46
CA SER A 710 -1.08 12.55 3.61
C SER A 710 -2.47 12.52 2.97
N ILE A 711 -2.72 11.56 2.07
CA ILE A 711 -4.09 11.28 1.61
C ILE A 711 -5.00 10.91 2.78
N GLY A 712 -4.50 10.14 3.76
CA GLY A 712 -5.22 9.87 5.01
C GLY A 712 -5.60 11.16 5.73
N SER A 713 -4.69 12.14 5.79
CA SER A 713 -4.98 13.46 6.36
C SER A 713 -6.10 14.19 5.60
N LEU A 714 -6.07 14.19 4.27
CA LEU A 714 -7.11 14.79 3.43
C LEU A 714 -8.48 14.14 3.66
N ILE A 715 -8.53 12.81 3.72
CA ILE A 715 -9.75 12.06 4.04
C ILE A 715 -10.25 12.45 5.45
N GLY A 716 -9.34 12.66 6.41
CA GLY A 716 -9.69 13.15 7.75
C GLY A 716 -10.38 14.52 7.72
N PHE A 717 -9.87 15.48 6.95
CA PHE A 717 -10.51 16.78 6.76
C PHE A 717 -11.88 16.67 6.09
N VAL A 718 -11.98 15.83 5.06
CA VAL A 718 -13.24 15.55 4.34
C VAL A 718 -14.27 14.94 5.30
N THR A 719 -13.89 13.93 6.09
CA THR A 719 -14.74 13.31 7.11
C THR A 719 -15.21 14.32 8.16
N LEU A 720 -14.27 15.11 8.69
CA LEU A 720 -14.55 16.15 9.67
C LEU A 720 -15.52 17.21 9.12
N PHE A 721 -15.38 17.57 7.84
CA PHE A 721 -16.28 18.49 7.15
C PHE A 721 -17.72 17.94 7.12
N GLY A 722 -17.90 16.65 6.79
CA GLY A 722 -19.21 15.98 6.82
C GLY A 722 -19.85 15.96 8.22
N ILE A 723 -19.09 15.53 9.24
CA ILE A 723 -19.58 15.48 10.63
C ILE A 723 -19.93 16.87 11.16
N THR A 724 -19.12 17.88 10.84
CA THR A 724 -19.37 19.26 11.22
C THR A 724 -20.64 19.79 10.57
N LEU A 725 -20.81 19.57 9.25
CA LEU A 725 -22.00 19.96 8.51
C LEU A 725 -23.26 19.36 9.15
N ARG A 726 -23.22 18.06 9.46
CA ARG A 726 -24.31 17.35 10.15
C ARG A 726 -24.69 18.03 11.47
N ASN A 727 -23.72 18.36 12.32
CA ASN A 727 -23.96 19.07 13.57
C ASN A 727 -24.58 20.46 13.35
N SER A 728 -24.11 21.22 12.35
CA SER A 728 -24.69 22.54 12.04
C SER A 728 -26.12 22.44 11.52
N ILE A 729 -26.43 21.48 10.64
CA ILE A 729 -27.77 21.26 10.10
C ILE A 729 -28.76 20.93 11.22
N MET A 730 -28.37 20.06 12.15
CA MET A 730 -29.24 19.65 13.27
C MET A 730 -29.63 20.84 14.16
N LEU A 731 -28.71 21.77 14.40
CA LEU A 731 -28.98 22.98 15.18
C LEU A 731 -29.92 23.93 14.42
N ILE A 732 -29.65 24.18 13.14
CA ILE A 732 -30.41 25.15 12.33
C ILE A 732 -31.82 24.63 12.03
N SER A 733 -31.95 23.34 11.72
CA SER A 733 -33.24 22.69 11.50
C SER A 733 -34.12 22.76 12.75
N HIS A 734 -33.54 22.67 13.95
CA HIS A 734 -34.28 22.85 15.19
C HIS A 734 -34.77 24.28 15.39
N TYR A 735 -33.96 25.29 15.05
CA TYR A 735 -34.42 26.69 15.05
C TYR A 735 -35.60 26.89 14.10
N GLN A 736 -35.57 26.27 12.92
CA GLN A 736 -36.69 26.30 11.99
C GLN A 736 -37.94 25.64 12.58
N HIS A 737 -37.81 24.46 13.18
CA HIS A 737 -38.92 23.76 13.82
C HIS A 737 -39.58 24.60 14.95
N LEU A 738 -38.78 25.24 15.81
CA LEU A 738 -39.29 26.10 16.88
C LEU A 738 -40.14 27.27 16.36
N ILE A 739 -39.84 27.78 15.17
CA ILE A 739 -40.52 28.95 14.59
C ILE A 739 -41.70 28.54 13.72
N GLU A 740 -41.51 27.54 12.87
CA GLU A 740 -42.53 27.09 11.91
C GLU A 740 -43.63 26.26 12.57
N VAL A 741 -43.25 25.35 13.48
CA VAL A 741 -44.17 24.37 14.10
C VAL A 741 -44.60 24.83 15.49
N GLU A 742 -43.66 25.24 16.35
CA GLU A 742 -43.98 25.64 17.73
C GLU A 742 -44.37 27.13 17.86
N GLY A 743 -44.19 27.93 16.81
CA GLY A 743 -44.68 29.31 16.72
C GLY A 743 -43.88 30.35 17.52
N PHE A 744 -42.65 30.05 17.93
CA PHE A 744 -41.78 31.01 18.62
C PHE A 744 -41.31 32.13 17.67
N THR A 745 -41.08 33.33 18.22
CA THR A 745 -40.47 34.46 17.49
C THR A 745 -38.95 34.40 17.55
N TRP A 746 -38.24 34.64 16.45
CA TRP A 746 -36.77 34.65 16.45
C TRP A 746 -36.20 35.78 17.32
N ASN A 747 -35.69 35.43 18.49
CA ASN A 747 -35.09 36.33 19.48
C ASN A 747 -34.00 35.59 20.28
N LEU A 748 -33.28 36.31 21.16
CA LEU A 748 -32.21 35.73 21.98
C LEU A 748 -32.67 34.54 22.81
N GLU A 749 -33.87 34.61 23.40
CA GLU A 749 -34.42 33.54 24.24
C GLU A 749 -34.70 32.27 23.43
N THR A 750 -35.25 32.41 22.22
CA THR A 750 -35.52 31.29 21.31
C THR A 750 -34.21 30.68 20.78
N CYS A 751 -33.20 31.51 20.50
CA CYS A 751 -31.86 31.03 20.11
C CYS A 751 -31.21 30.22 21.25
N ILE A 752 -31.19 30.75 22.48
CA ILE A 752 -30.62 30.05 23.64
C ILE A 752 -31.40 28.77 23.95
N LYS A 753 -32.74 28.82 23.87
CA LYS A 753 -33.59 27.63 24.07
C LYS A 753 -33.24 26.55 23.05
N GLY A 754 -33.25 26.86 21.75
CA GLY A 754 -32.95 25.89 20.70
C GLY A 754 -31.53 25.32 20.78
N ALA A 755 -30.54 26.16 21.10
CA ALA A 755 -29.17 25.74 21.36
C ALA A 755 -29.07 24.79 22.56
N SER A 756 -29.76 25.11 23.67
CA SER A 756 -29.76 24.29 24.88
C SER A 756 -30.45 22.94 24.72
N GLU A 757 -31.48 22.87 23.85
CA GLU A 757 -32.20 21.65 23.54
C GLU A 757 -31.38 20.71 22.66
N ARG A 758 -30.54 21.24 21.76
CA ARG A 758 -29.67 20.43 20.89
C ARG A 758 -28.29 20.14 21.47
N LEU A 759 -27.88 20.87 22.52
CA LEU A 759 -26.62 20.64 23.24
C LEU A 759 -26.34 19.17 23.57
N PRO A 760 -27.29 18.38 24.15
CA PRO A 760 -27.02 16.98 24.47
C PRO A 760 -26.64 16.17 23.23
N SER A 761 -27.43 16.28 22.17
CA SER A 761 -27.23 15.51 20.93
C SER A 761 -25.91 15.85 20.22
N ILE A 762 -25.58 17.13 20.09
CA ILE A 762 -24.36 17.60 19.42
C ILE A 762 -23.11 17.24 20.24
N LEU A 763 -23.17 17.45 21.56
CA LEU A 763 -22.04 17.16 22.45
C LEU A 763 -21.79 15.65 22.58
N MET A 764 -22.85 14.82 22.66
CA MET A 764 -22.72 13.37 22.65
C MET A 764 -22.07 12.88 21.37
N THR A 765 -22.58 13.31 20.21
CA THR A 765 -22.05 12.96 18.88
C THR A 765 -20.54 13.26 18.79
N ALA A 766 -20.15 14.47 19.16
CA ALA A 766 -18.75 14.89 19.10
C ALA A 766 -17.84 14.09 20.05
N ILE A 767 -18.27 13.87 21.29
CA ILE A 767 -17.46 13.14 22.29
C ILE A 767 -17.38 11.65 21.94
N VAL A 768 -18.50 11.03 21.54
CA VAL A 768 -18.56 9.63 21.11
C VAL A 768 -17.65 9.42 19.92
N THR A 769 -17.71 10.30 18.91
CA THR A 769 -16.85 10.18 17.73
C THR A 769 -15.38 10.43 18.08
N ALA A 770 -15.07 11.47 18.85
CA ALA A 770 -13.70 11.77 19.26
C ALA A 770 -13.09 10.63 20.09
N LEU A 771 -13.82 10.07 21.05
CA LEU A 771 -13.33 8.97 21.90
C LEU A 771 -13.33 7.62 21.18
N GLY A 772 -14.23 7.41 20.22
CA GLY A 772 -14.21 6.22 19.35
C GLY A 772 -12.97 6.17 18.48
N LEU A 773 -12.50 7.33 17.99
CA LEU A 773 -11.31 7.47 17.16
C LEU A 773 -10.01 7.72 17.95
N LEU A 774 -10.10 8.09 19.23
CA LEU A 774 -8.94 8.43 20.05
C LEU A 774 -7.87 7.33 20.10
N PRO A 775 -8.20 6.02 20.23
CA PRO A 775 -7.19 4.97 20.22
C PRO A 775 -6.38 4.92 18.92
N LEU A 776 -7.04 5.13 17.77
CA LEU A 776 -6.38 5.19 16.46
C LEU A 776 -5.48 6.42 16.34
N ALA A 777 -5.95 7.58 16.80
CA ALA A 777 -5.17 8.82 16.80
C ALA A 777 -3.91 8.71 17.67
N LEU A 778 -4.03 8.15 18.88
CA LEU A 778 -2.88 7.94 19.79
C LEU A 778 -1.92 6.85 19.28
N GLY A 779 -2.43 5.89 18.51
CA GLY A 779 -1.66 4.84 17.85
C GLY A 779 -1.04 5.26 16.52
N SER A 780 -1.08 6.54 16.15
CA SER A 780 -0.54 7.02 14.87
C SER A 780 0.94 6.65 14.72
N GLY A 781 1.30 6.08 13.56
CA GLY A 781 2.65 5.61 13.27
C GLY A 781 3.00 4.23 13.85
N GLN A 782 2.06 3.54 14.50
CA GLN A 782 2.25 2.13 14.87
C GLN A 782 1.98 1.21 13.68
N PRO A 783 2.53 -0.03 13.67
CA PRO A 783 2.31 -1.00 12.60
C PRO A 783 0.84 -1.19 12.24
N GLY A 784 0.50 -0.85 10.99
CA GLY A 784 -0.85 -0.96 10.44
C GLY A 784 -1.75 0.25 10.70
N LYS A 785 -1.26 1.28 11.39
CA LYS A 785 -1.99 2.51 11.76
C LYS A 785 -1.42 3.78 11.14
N GLU A 786 -0.49 3.65 10.21
CA GLU A 786 0.24 4.76 9.62
C GLU A 786 -0.66 5.61 8.72
N ILE A 787 -1.66 5.00 8.09
CA ILE A 787 -2.61 5.67 7.19
C ILE A 787 -3.80 6.24 7.99
N GLU A 788 -4.38 5.46 8.90
CA GLU A 788 -5.53 5.91 9.70
C GLU A 788 -5.20 6.84 10.87
N GLY A 789 -3.98 6.77 11.41
CA GLY A 789 -3.55 7.60 12.53
C GLY A 789 -3.64 9.10 12.22
N PRO A 790 -3.05 9.59 11.12
CA PRO A 790 -3.17 10.99 10.70
C PRO A 790 -4.63 11.40 10.44
N MET A 791 -5.43 10.52 9.84
CA MET A 791 -6.85 10.75 9.61
C MET A 791 -7.63 10.94 10.94
N ALA A 792 -7.46 10.00 11.87
CA ALA A 792 -8.12 10.03 13.18
C ALA A 792 -7.66 11.25 13.99
N THR A 793 -6.37 11.59 13.93
CA THR A 793 -5.79 12.76 14.62
C THR A 793 -6.45 14.06 14.16
N ILE A 794 -6.68 14.23 12.86
CA ILE A 794 -7.37 15.40 12.29
C ILE A 794 -8.84 15.44 12.70
N ILE A 795 -9.54 14.30 12.65
CA ILE A 795 -10.94 14.23 13.05
C ILE A 795 -11.07 14.57 14.53
N VAL A 796 -10.26 13.97 15.41
CA VAL A 796 -10.30 14.23 16.86
C VAL A 796 -9.97 15.70 17.16
N GLY A 797 -8.86 16.22 16.62
CA GLY A 797 -8.47 17.62 16.84
C GLY A 797 -9.49 18.62 16.30
N GLY A 798 -10.05 18.32 15.13
CA GLY A 798 -11.08 19.12 14.50
C GLY A 798 -12.43 19.08 15.20
N LEU A 799 -12.84 17.93 15.76
CA LEU A 799 -14.09 17.81 16.51
C LEU A 799 -14.08 18.68 17.76
N VAL A 800 -12.92 18.85 18.41
CA VAL A 800 -12.79 19.78 19.55
C VAL A 800 -13.12 21.21 19.13
N THR A 801 -12.49 21.72 18.07
CA THR A 801 -12.75 23.09 17.60
C THR A 801 -14.14 23.23 16.99
N SER A 802 -14.58 22.26 16.19
CA SER A 802 -15.90 22.22 15.57
C SER A 802 -17.02 22.28 16.60
N THR A 803 -16.90 21.52 17.69
CA THR A 803 -17.90 21.49 18.76
C THR A 803 -17.98 22.81 19.51
N ILE A 804 -16.82 23.39 19.86
CA ILE A 804 -16.73 24.70 20.51
C ILE A 804 -17.38 25.77 19.62
N LEU A 805 -17.04 25.80 18.33
CA LEU A 805 -17.55 26.80 17.39
C LEU A 805 -19.04 26.62 17.08
N ASN A 806 -19.49 25.39 16.83
CA ASN A 806 -20.90 25.09 16.56
C ASN A 806 -21.80 25.37 17.77
N LEU A 807 -21.35 25.12 18.99
CA LEU A 807 -22.17 25.34 20.18
C LEU A 807 -22.04 26.76 20.74
N LEU A 808 -20.90 27.42 20.64
CA LEU A 808 -20.70 28.74 21.27
C LEU A 808 -20.81 29.91 20.30
N ILE A 809 -20.33 29.75 19.07
CA ILE A 809 -20.19 30.86 18.11
C ILE A 809 -21.34 30.88 17.10
N LEU A 810 -21.69 29.71 16.52
CA LEU A 810 -22.75 29.60 15.54
C LEU A 810 -24.11 30.14 16.02
N PRO A 811 -24.56 29.94 17.28
CA PRO A 811 -25.80 30.56 17.76
C PRO A 811 -25.78 32.09 17.74
N SER A 812 -24.66 32.72 18.13
CA SER A 812 -24.54 34.18 18.11
C SER A 812 -24.48 34.72 16.67
N ILE A 813 -23.78 34.02 15.76
CA ILE A 813 -23.80 34.36 14.32
C ILE A 813 -25.21 34.26 13.75
N MET A 814 -25.94 33.18 14.06
CA MET A 814 -27.31 32.99 13.58
C MET A 814 -28.28 34.00 14.20
N LEU A 815 -28.07 34.44 15.44
CA LEU A 815 -28.91 35.46 16.05
C LEU A 815 -28.78 36.82 15.33
N HIS A 816 -27.56 37.25 15.03
CA HIS A 816 -27.29 38.56 14.40
C HIS A 816 -27.53 38.56 12.89
N PHE A 817 -27.20 37.44 12.22
CA PHE A 817 -27.19 37.37 10.76
C PHE A 817 -28.16 36.34 10.18
N GLY A 818 -28.69 35.41 10.97
CA GLY A 818 -29.66 34.43 10.50
C GLY A 818 -31.01 35.07 10.18
N LYS A 819 -31.78 34.44 9.29
CA LYS A 819 -33.16 34.83 9.01
C LYS A 819 -34.06 33.60 9.06
N PHE A 820 -34.93 33.56 10.04
CA PHE A 820 -35.93 32.51 10.22
C PHE A 820 -37.30 33.17 10.18
N VAL A 821 -38.06 32.89 9.11
CA VAL A 821 -39.40 33.42 8.90
C VAL A 821 -40.31 32.23 8.68
N LYS A 822 -41.52 32.27 9.23
CA LYS A 822 -42.53 31.25 9.00
C LYS A 822 -42.80 31.17 7.49
N ARG A 823 -42.66 29.98 6.93
CA ARG A 823 -43.05 29.72 5.54
C ARG A 823 -44.58 29.76 5.45
N ASP A 824 -45.10 30.52 4.50
CA ASP A 824 -46.52 30.53 4.13
C ASP A 824 -46.88 29.28 3.31
#